data_AF-A0A9P9HJZ2-F1
#
_entry.id   AF-A0A9P9HJZ2-F1
#
_cell.length_a   1.000
_cell.length_b   1.000
_cell.length_c   1.000
_cell.angle_alpha   90.00
_cell.angle_beta   90.00
_cell.angle_gamma   90.00
#
_symmetry.space_group_name_H-M   'P 1'
#
loop_
_entity.id
_entity.type
_entity.pdbx_description
1 polymer ?
#
loop_
_entity_poly.entity_id
_entity_poly.type
_entity_poly.pdbx_seq_one_letter_code
_entity_poly.pdbx_strand_id
1 'polypeptide(L)'
;MVPLTISKPTFEHHYDGIGIGQSKPRISWQFLTSQPSDVPSNWTQKAYDIEVTSFPTPTRPQGETTTYHVESEQSVLVPWLAAALQSRERATVRVRAYGASDSEPTDWSLPATVETGLLSPNDWAASFITPASHHGPEAPLQPIRFRKEFTTPDHFSQQQASKCRLYITALGVFNVYINGHLASDECMAPGWTSYQHRLAYRTLDVGHYLNLEPGSRNVIAAEVGEGWFAGTLGFRGGTRFNYGGKELSLLAQLEITHDPKEQPWRLVTDDSWKCTPSPVVSSELYNGETYDNRLECDSWNRIASEGAKIGAGFVSFPTKVLGRKPAERLVESEVPPVRVKQTIRPSHVFKCSTGKTIIDFGQNLVGKLHIKSLELPAGATLTLKHAEVMEHGELGSRPLNHAKCTDTIIASGKPITDWTPKFTFHGFRYVQIEVFGANAEPLDAESLVRLGDDDANVEALVMHSDMTRRGHFRCSNGSINKLHENVVRSMKGNFLSIPTDCPQRDERLGWTGDIQIFCPTASFLYDTTGFLSGWLDELAAEQLLEDGPDGVPGLVCPDVRLPGWPKRMPQALWHDATVIVPYSLYTSSSDSNLLEKQFESMRAWLEQGVDREGGDGLWNPDRWQFGDWLDPTAPPDQPGYSRTDSVMVADAYLVHVTSVFAKVCRLLNKLDLADKYDAEALRLRSLFQDRYITPAGNLMSNTQTGIALAICFSLYRDGEKESRELNAAAKALSKLVRAAQFKIGTGFAGTPLITHALAQTAQPQLAYRMLCEKSCPSWMYPVTMGATTIWERWNSMLPDGSINPGRMTSFNHYALGAVADWLHGTVGGIAPMASSPGWKVFRVKPIPGGSLTWAETSFDGPYGRTECKWTWTPDTGLFKMSLLVPPNSSALVTLPSELSDDPAQAYNDERIKGRLVGSGLHQFEYREPRNILIKRDDVSIGDKWAIAAIIDWEMAVFCPFAYEYGHKDKELGSANLSFSWHTLFEEQPRHLLSRGEPAVKLLEALRAMDVSDKSRKTKNVGRNFQAKWLQRAKVELSPDVESGWVPKEGIEIGIFTKQDREDLEMEVLEELGYI
;
A
#
# COMPACT_ATOMS: atom_id res chain seq x y z
N MET A 1 -22.83 11.73 28.75
CA MET A 1 -22.10 11.12 27.62
C MET A 1 -22.54 11.82 26.36
N VAL A 2 -21.61 12.18 25.48
CA VAL A 2 -21.96 12.64 24.13
C VAL A 2 -22.56 11.45 23.39
N PRO A 3 -23.75 11.56 22.77
CA PRO A 3 -24.36 10.43 22.07
C PRO A 3 -23.48 9.99 20.90
N LEU A 4 -23.32 8.67 20.74
CA LEU A 4 -22.55 8.08 19.65
C LEU A 4 -23.29 8.31 18.33
N THR A 5 -22.62 8.90 17.35
CA THR A 5 -23.20 9.16 16.03
C THR A 5 -22.79 8.07 15.04
N ILE A 6 -23.64 7.75 14.07
CA ILE A 6 -23.33 6.75 13.04
C ILE A 6 -22.99 7.46 11.73
N SER A 7 -21.95 6.96 11.05
CA SER A 7 -21.57 7.44 9.73
C SER A 7 -22.70 7.25 8.72
N LYS A 8 -22.67 8.01 7.62
CA LYS A 8 -23.51 7.68 6.46
C LYS A 8 -23.22 6.22 6.05
N PRO A 9 -24.24 5.36 5.85
CA PRO A 9 -24.01 3.99 5.41
C PRO A 9 -23.27 3.94 4.08
N THR A 10 -22.39 2.97 3.92
CA THR A 10 -21.69 2.67 2.66
C THR A 10 -22.15 1.32 2.11
N PHE A 11 -21.98 1.12 0.80
CA PHE A 11 -22.47 -0.05 0.08
C PHE A 11 -21.31 -0.78 -0.59
N GLU A 12 -21.17 -2.08 -0.32
CA GLU A 12 -20.03 -2.88 -0.76
C GLU A 12 -18.69 -2.20 -0.38
N HIS A 13 -17.71 -2.25 -1.28
CA HIS A 13 -16.51 -1.41 -1.29
C HIS A 13 -16.59 -0.30 -2.34
N HIS A 14 -17.82 0.06 -2.76
CA HIS A 14 -18.05 1.02 -3.82
C HIS A 14 -17.77 2.45 -3.35
N TYR A 15 -17.23 3.28 -4.25
CA TYR A 15 -16.69 4.59 -3.88
C TYR A 15 -17.76 5.68 -3.62
N ASP A 16 -18.93 5.65 -4.29
CA ASP A 16 -19.99 6.65 -4.07
C ASP A 16 -21.45 6.13 -3.96
N GLY A 17 -21.70 4.87 -4.32
CA GLY A 17 -23.01 4.21 -4.24
C GLY A 17 -23.92 4.43 -5.45
N ILE A 18 -23.43 5.01 -6.55
CA ILE A 18 -24.19 5.24 -7.77
C ILE A 18 -23.69 4.32 -8.89
N GLY A 19 -24.61 3.60 -9.55
CA GLY A 19 -24.23 2.67 -10.61
C GLY A 19 -23.61 1.39 -10.06
N ILE A 20 -24.08 0.88 -8.91
CA ILE A 20 -23.51 -0.33 -8.36
C ILE A 20 -23.93 -1.58 -9.18
N GLY A 21 -23.05 -2.59 -9.21
CA GLY A 21 -23.30 -3.85 -9.92
C GLY A 21 -24.09 -4.90 -9.11
N GLN A 22 -24.36 -4.65 -7.83
CA GLN A 22 -24.98 -5.60 -6.93
C GLN A 22 -26.45 -5.26 -6.69
N SER A 23 -27.35 -6.22 -6.96
CA SER A 23 -28.79 -6.08 -6.66
C SER A 23 -29.11 -6.20 -5.17
N LYS A 24 -28.19 -6.72 -4.37
CA LYS A 24 -28.29 -6.87 -2.91
C LYS A 24 -27.01 -6.35 -2.24
N PRO A 25 -26.76 -5.03 -2.29
CA PRO A 25 -25.53 -4.46 -1.78
C PRO A 25 -25.41 -4.61 -0.27
N ARG A 26 -24.29 -5.17 0.18
CA ARG A 26 -23.93 -5.23 1.61
C ARG A 26 -23.72 -3.83 2.15
N ILE A 27 -24.07 -3.63 3.42
CA ILE A 27 -24.13 -2.32 4.06
C ILE A 27 -23.08 -2.26 5.17
N SER A 28 -22.35 -1.16 5.27
CA SER A 28 -21.43 -0.91 6.40
C SER A 28 -21.68 0.45 7.03
N TRP A 29 -21.40 0.56 8.33
CA TRP A 29 -21.41 1.83 9.05
C TRP A 29 -20.35 1.84 10.15
N GLN A 30 -19.88 3.05 10.45
CA GLN A 30 -18.92 3.33 11.51
C GLN A 30 -19.57 4.14 12.61
N PHE A 31 -18.98 4.09 13.79
CA PHE A 31 -19.36 4.90 14.93
C PHE A 31 -18.42 6.08 15.04
N LEU A 32 -18.97 7.28 14.93
CA LEU A 32 -18.24 8.54 14.88
C LEU A 32 -18.36 9.28 16.22
N THR A 33 -17.24 9.88 16.62
CA THR A 33 -17.16 10.79 17.76
C THR A 33 -16.46 12.09 17.36
N SER A 34 -16.78 13.18 18.04
CA SER A 34 -16.22 14.50 17.75
C SER A 34 -14.73 14.59 18.09
N GLN A 35 -14.33 13.95 19.19
CA GLN A 35 -12.94 13.87 19.65
C GLN A 35 -12.58 12.44 20.08
N PRO A 36 -11.29 12.06 20.10
CA PRO A 36 -10.85 10.76 20.62
C PRO A 36 -11.28 10.49 22.07
N SER A 37 -11.35 11.53 22.91
CA SER A 37 -11.78 11.44 24.31
C SER A 37 -13.27 11.10 24.48
N ASP A 38 -14.07 11.27 23.42
CA ASP A 38 -15.51 11.02 23.45
C ASP A 38 -15.86 9.56 23.11
N VAL A 39 -14.87 8.74 22.71
CA VAL A 39 -15.09 7.32 22.41
C VAL A 39 -15.48 6.58 23.69
N PRO A 40 -16.69 5.98 23.75
CA PRO A 40 -17.17 5.30 24.94
C PRO A 40 -16.32 4.06 25.23
N SER A 41 -16.08 3.81 26.52
CA SER A 41 -15.27 2.67 26.97
C SER A 41 -16.07 1.36 26.87
N ASN A 42 -15.48 0.33 26.24
CA ASN A 42 -16.04 -1.02 26.09
C ASN A 42 -17.43 -1.06 25.44
N TRP A 43 -17.76 -0.07 24.61
CA TRP A 43 -19.01 -0.05 23.86
C TRP A 43 -18.98 -1.08 22.72
N THR A 44 -20.00 -1.93 22.70
CA THR A 44 -20.28 -2.90 21.64
C THR A 44 -21.71 -2.77 21.17
N GLN A 45 -21.93 -3.02 19.88
CA GLN A 45 -23.27 -3.14 19.32
C GLN A 45 -23.85 -4.52 19.69
N LYS A 46 -25.12 -4.59 20.09
CA LYS A 46 -25.87 -5.86 20.24
C LYS A 46 -26.90 -6.09 19.13
N ALA A 47 -27.45 -5.02 18.57
CA ALA A 47 -28.46 -5.06 17.51
C ALA A 47 -28.40 -3.80 16.65
N TYR A 48 -29.09 -3.81 15.52
CA TYR A 48 -29.24 -2.64 14.66
C TYR A 48 -30.59 -2.65 13.94
N ASP A 49 -31.06 -1.46 13.56
CA ASP A 49 -32.14 -1.30 12.60
C ASP A 49 -31.61 -0.73 11.28
N ILE A 50 -32.08 -1.28 10.17
CA ILE A 50 -31.90 -0.71 8.84
C ILE A 50 -33.26 -0.27 8.31
N GLU A 51 -33.40 1.02 8.03
CA GLU A 51 -34.56 1.56 7.32
C GLU A 51 -34.21 1.71 5.85
N VAL A 52 -34.96 1.04 4.99
CA VAL A 52 -34.82 1.11 3.53
C VAL A 52 -36.07 1.77 2.97
N THR A 53 -35.90 2.95 2.36
CA THR A 53 -36.93 3.65 1.61
C THR A 53 -36.68 3.45 0.13
N SER A 54 -37.56 2.68 -0.50
CA SER A 54 -37.51 2.40 -1.92
C SER A 54 -38.12 3.54 -2.74
N PHE A 55 -37.54 3.85 -3.91
CA PHE A 55 -38.09 4.90 -4.79
C PHE A 55 -39.20 4.35 -5.69
N PRO A 56 -40.18 5.17 -6.12
CA PRO A 56 -41.14 4.73 -7.12
C PRO A 56 -40.46 4.27 -8.42
N THR A 57 -41.03 3.26 -9.06
CA THR A 57 -40.64 2.73 -10.38
C THR A 57 -41.91 2.46 -11.21
N PRO A 58 -41.80 2.15 -12.52
CA PRO A 58 -42.97 1.77 -13.32
C PRO A 58 -43.67 0.50 -12.82
N THR A 59 -42.92 -0.40 -12.19
CA THR A 59 -43.41 -1.65 -11.60
C THR A 59 -43.81 -1.50 -10.14
N ARG A 60 -43.37 -0.43 -9.46
CA ARG A 60 -43.70 -0.09 -8.07
C ARG A 60 -44.06 1.41 -7.96
N PRO A 61 -45.32 1.79 -8.20
CA PRO A 61 -45.71 3.20 -8.34
C PRO A 61 -45.71 4.01 -7.04
N GLN A 62 -45.51 3.39 -5.87
CA GLN A 62 -45.36 4.07 -4.59
C GLN A 62 -44.06 3.61 -3.92
N GLY A 63 -43.30 4.54 -3.38
CA GLY A 63 -42.16 4.20 -2.54
C GLY A 63 -42.64 3.56 -1.24
N GLU A 64 -41.92 2.54 -0.79
CA GLU A 64 -42.19 1.84 0.47
C GLU A 64 -41.00 2.02 1.40
N THR A 65 -41.26 2.40 2.64
CA THR A 65 -40.26 2.43 3.72
C THR A 65 -40.46 1.21 4.61
N THR A 66 -39.43 0.39 4.72
CA THR A 66 -39.43 -0.79 5.58
C THR A 66 -38.26 -0.72 6.55
N THR A 67 -38.52 -0.96 7.84
CA THR A 67 -37.49 -1.06 8.87
C THR A 67 -37.28 -2.52 9.23
N TYR A 68 -36.01 -2.94 9.22
CA TYR A 68 -35.58 -4.28 9.58
C TYR A 68 -34.75 -4.22 10.86
N HIS A 69 -35.20 -4.94 11.89
CA HIS A 69 -34.46 -5.12 13.14
C HIS A 69 -33.64 -6.40 13.10
N VAL A 70 -32.37 -6.34 13.48
CA VAL A 70 -31.48 -7.50 13.53
C VAL A 70 -30.69 -7.53 14.84
N GLU A 71 -30.81 -8.63 15.57
CA GLU A 71 -29.99 -8.96 16.74
C GLU A 71 -28.62 -9.46 16.25
N SER A 72 -27.66 -8.54 16.12
CA SER A 72 -26.29 -8.83 15.66
C SER A 72 -25.31 -7.72 16.04
N GLU A 73 -24.09 -8.13 16.39
CA GLU A 73 -22.97 -7.24 16.69
C GLU A 73 -22.23 -6.74 15.43
N GLN A 74 -22.64 -7.18 14.24
CA GLN A 74 -21.99 -6.83 12.97
C GLN A 74 -22.40 -5.42 12.51
N SER A 75 -21.42 -4.64 12.05
CA SER A 75 -21.61 -3.30 11.46
C SER A 75 -20.86 -3.11 10.13
N VAL A 76 -20.20 -4.16 9.64
CA VAL A 76 -19.36 -4.14 8.44
C VAL A 76 -19.88 -5.22 7.50
N LEU A 77 -20.17 -4.83 6.26
CA LEU A 77 -20.65 -5.68 5.17
C LEU A 77 -21.87 -6.55 5.54
N VAL A 78 -22.81 -6.01 6.32
CA VAL A 78 -24.03 -6.73 6.68
C VAL A 78 -24.93 -6.93 5.44
N PRO A 79 -25.73 -8.00 5.39
CA PRO A 79 -26.54 -8.30 4.21
C PRO A 79 -27.61 -7.24 3.91
N TRP A 80 -27.95 -7.09 2.62
CA TRP A 80 -29.16 -6.38 2.18
C TRP A 80 -30.42 -7.19 2.56
N LEU A 81 -31.32 -6.57 3.34
CA LEU A 81 -32.50 -7.26 3.89
C LEU A 81 -33.79 -7.01 3.10
N ALA A 82 -33.81 -5.98 2.25
CA ALA A 82 -34.98 -5.67 1.43
C ALA A 82 -35.03 -6.51 0.15
N ALA A 83 -36.08 -6.31 -0.66
CA ALA A 83 -36.16 -6.89 -1.99
C ALA A 83 -34.93 -6.50 -2.85
N ALA A 84 -34.49 -7.40 -3.72
CA ALA A 84 -33.35 -7.12 -4.60
C ALA A 84 -33.67 -5.92 -5.51
N LEU A 85 -32.72 -4.99 -5.61
CA LEU A 85 -32.80 -3.84 -6.51
C LEU A 85 -32.72 -4.31 -7.96
N GLN A 86 -33.63 -3.83 -8.79
CA GLN A 86 -33.59 -3.99 -10.24
C GLN A 86 -32.64 -2.97 -10.86
N SER A 87 -32.28 -3.12 -12.14
CA SER A 87 -31.46 -2.13 -12.85
C SER A 87 -32.09 -0.73 -12.79
N ARG A 88 -31.26 0.30 -12.56
CA ARG A 88 -31.65 1.72 -12.42
C ARG A 88 -32.42 2.05 -11.14
N GLU A 89 -32.69 1.06 -10.29
CA GLU A 89 -33.45 1.25 -9.07
C GLU A 89 -32.60 1.94 -8.02
N ARG A 90 -33.25 2.76 -7.20
CA ARG A 90 -32.62 3.50 -6.12
C ARG A 90 -33.33 3.17 -4.81
N ALA A 91 -32.57 3.16 -3.73
CA ALA A 91 -33.08 3.16 -2.37
C ALA A 91 -32.31 4.15 -1.50
N THR A 92 -33.01 4.75 -0.54
CA THR A 92 -32.39 5.48 0.57
C THR A 92 -32.31 4.54 1.77
N VAL A 93 -31.15 4.50 2.43
CA VAL A 93 -30.87 3.65 3.58
C VAL A 93 -30.40 4.51 4.73
N ARG A 94 -30.92 4.27 5.93
CA ARG A 94 -30.35 4.78 7.17
C ARG A 94 -30.31 3.70 8.23
N VAL A 95 -29.38 3.84 9.17
CA VAL A 95 -29.11 2.82 10.19
C VAL A 95 -29.13 3.47 11.57
N ARG A 96 -29.65 2.74 12.57
CA ARG A 96 -29.40 3.02 13.99
C ARG A 96 -28.93 1.77 14.69
N ALA A 97 -28.15 1.92 15.75
CA ALA A 97 -27.58 0.79 16.49
C ALA A 97 -28.08 0.77 17.93
N TYR A 98 -28.07 -0.42 18.52
CA TYR A 98 -28.36 -0.63 19.93
C TYR A 98 -27.06 -1.04 20.63
N GLY A 99 -26.58 -0.21 21.54
CA GLY A 99 -25.43 -0.54 22.39
C GLY A 99 -25.80 -1.62 23.42
N ALA A 100 -24.85 -2.51 23.73
CA ALA A 100 -25.05 -3.53 24.76
C ALA A 100 -25.32 -2.91 26.15
N SER A 101 -24.64 -1.81 26.45
CA SER A 101 -24.73 -1.03 27.70
C SER A 101 -25.83 0.03 27.72
N ASP A 102 -26.48 0.30 26.59
CA ASP A 102 -27.32 1.48 26.43
C ASP A 102 -28.80 1.14 26.63
N SER A 103 -29.54 2.07 27.24
CA SER A 103 -30.99 1.94 27.44
C SER A 103 -31.81 2.30 26.20
N GLU A 104 -31.26 3.16 25.33
CA GLU A 104 -31.88 3.66 24.11
C GLU A 104 -30.97 3.40 22.91
N PRO A 105 -31.50 3.24 21.69
CA PRO A 105 -30.68 3.17 20.48
C PRO A 105 -30.00 4.50 20.19
N THR A 106 -28.98 4.46 19.32
CA THR A 106 -28.43 5.68 18.72
C THR A 106 -29.50 6.44 17.93
N ASP A 107 -29.24 7.72 17.66
CA ASP A 107 -29.95 8.40 16.58
C ASP A 107 -29.74 7.68 15.24
N TRP A 108 -30.68 7.88 14.32
CA TRP A 108 -30.51 7.43 12.95
C TRP A 108 -29.34 8.13 12.28
N SER A 109 -28.56 7.39 11.50
CA SER A 109 -27.54 7.93 10.62
C SER A 109 -28.14 8.94 9.62
N LEU A 110 -27.27 9.77 9.04
CA LEU A 110 -27.65 10.46 7.81
C LEU A 110 -28.05 9.43 6.73
N PRO A 111 -29.08 9.71 5.92
CA PRO A 111 -29.49 8.82 4.85
C PRO A 111 -28.41 8.69 3.77
N ALA A 112 -28.18 7.48 3.31
CA ALA A 112 -27.36 7.15 2.16
C ALA A 112 -28.21 6.64 1.01
N THR A 113 -27.81 6.98 -0.21
CA THR A 113 -28.51 6.52 -1.40
C THR A 113 -27.67 5.47 -2.09
N VAL A 114 -28.29 4.35 -2.43
CA VAL A 114 -27.73 3.34 -3.31
C VAL A 114 -28.54 3.29 -4.59
N GLU A 115 -27.86 3.24 -5.73
CA GLU A 115 -28.48 3.16 -7.04
C GLU A 115 -27.75 2.12 -7.88
N THR A 116 -28.49 1.13 -8.39
CA THR A 116 -27.95 0.13 -9.30
C THR A 116 -27.76 0.70 -10.70
N GLY A 117 -26.74 0.19 -11.38
CA GLY A 117 -26.52 0.44 -12.80
C GLY A 117 -27.43 -0.39 -13.70
N LEU A 118 -26.86 -0.82 -14.82
CA LEU A 118 -27.45 -1.76 -15.77
C LEU A 118 -26.94 -3.17 -15.44
N LEU A 119 -27.76 -3.96 -14.75
CA LEU A 119 -27.37 -5.27 -14.20
C LEU A 119 -27.39 -6.40 -15.24
N SER A 120 -28.04 -6.20 -16.39
CA SER A 120 -28.18 -7.18 -17.45
C SER A 120 -27.74 -6.62 -18.81
N PRO A 121 -27.11 -7.43 -19.69
CA PRO A 121 -26.85 -7.03 -21.08
C PRO A 121 -28.09 -6.52 -21.81
N ASN A 122 -29.29 -7.03 -21.48
CA ASN A 122 -30.55 -6.62 -22.09
C ASN A 122 -31.04 -5.23 -21.63
N ASP A 123 -30.42 -4.65 -20.60
CA ASP A 123 -30.70 -3.28 -20.18
C ASP A 123 -30.12 -2.23 -21.15
N TRP A 124 -29.16 -2.63 -21.97
CA TRP A 124 -28.57 -1.80 -23.01
C TRP A 124 -29.44 -1.80 -24.28
N ALA A 125 -29.82 -0.60 -24.71
CA ALA A 125 -30.40 -0.34 -26.02
C ALA A 125 -29.36 0.27 -26.99
N ALA A 126 -28.29 0.86 -26.46
CA ALA A 126 -27.20 1.43 -27.25
C ALA A 126 -26.32 0.36 -27.92
N SER A 127 -25.71 0.75 -29.04
CA SER A 127 -24.71 -0.06 -29.74
C SER A 127 -23.38 0.69 -29.82
N PHE A 128 -22.26 -0.05 -29.87
CA PHE A 128 -20.98 0.59 -30.12
C PHE A 128 -20.97 1.24 -31.52
N ILE A 129 -20.50 2.48 -31.59
CA ILE A 129 -20.35 3.22 -32.84
C ILE A 129 -18.89 3.58 -33.07
N THR A 130 -18.47 3.58 -34.33
CA THR A 130 -17.12 3.94 -34.79
C THR A 130 -17.21 4.73 -36.10
N PRO A 131 -16.18 5.47 -36.55
CA PRO A 131 -16.21 6.13 -37.86
C PRO A 131 -16.51 5.17 -39.01
N ALA A 132 -17.37 5.57 -39.95
CA ALA A 132 -17.76 4.71 -41.07
C ALA A 132 -16.65 4.51 -42.11
N SER A 133 -15.74 5.48 -42.22
CA SER A 133 -14.65 5.50 -43.19
C SER A 133 -13.35 6.00 -42.55
N HIS A 134 -12.54 5.11 -42.02
CA HIS A 134 -11.10 5.33 -41.77
C HIS A 134 -10.48 4.01 -41.30
N HIS A 135 -9.47 3.53 -42.03
CA HIS A 135 -8.47 2.61 -41.50
C HIS A 135 -7.11 3.12 -42.01
N GLY A 136 -6.35 3.76 -41.13
CA GLY A 136 -4.96 4.10 -41.39
C GLY A 136 -4.05 2.85 -41.35
N PRO A 137 -2.75 3.00 -41.64
CA PRO A 137 -1.74 1.95 -41.45
C PRO A 137 -1.65 1.50 -39.97
N GLU A 138 -0.80 0.51 -39.66
CA GLU A 138 -0.49 0.08 -38.28
C GLU A 138 0.28 1.14 -37.48
N ALA A 139 -0.34 2.31 -37.31
CA ALA A 139 0.19 3.49 -36.64
C ALA A 139 -0.67 3.84 -35.42
N PRO A 140 -0.23 4.80 -34.57
CA PRO A 140 -1.08 5.39 -33.55
C PRO A 140 -2.42 5.86 -34.11
N LEU A 141 -3.52 5.51 -33.44
CA LEU A 141 -4.86 5.90 -33.84
C LEU A 141 -5.12 7.32 -33.33
N GLN A 142 -5.34 8.24 -34.28
CA GLN A 142 -5.76 9.59 -33.95
C GLN A 142 -7.08 9.57 -33.16
N PRO A 143 -7.16 10.24 -31.99
CA PRO A 143 -8.40 10.33 -31.24
C PRO A 143 -9.57 10.89 -32.07
N ILE A 144 -10.78 10.40 -31.78
CA ILE A 144 -11.99 10.72 -32.53
C ILE A 144 -13.00 11.43 -31.62
N ARG A 145 -13.58 12.52 -32.12
CA ARG A 145 -14.68 13.25 -31.48
C ARG A 145 -16.01 12.79 -32.05
N PHE A 146 -16.87 12.21 -31.22
CA PHE A 146 -18.25 11.85 -31.52
C PHE A 146 -19.19 12.93 -30.99
N ARG A 147 -20.28 13.22 -31.71
CA ARG A 147 -21.33 14.15 -31.23
C ARG A 147 -22.72 13.77 -31.70
N LYS A 148 -23.71 14.10 -30.87
CA LYS A 148 -25.13 14.01 -31.17
C LYS A 148 -25.86 15.21 -30.60
N GLU A 149 -26.54 15.93 -31.48
CA GLU A 149 -27.57 16.89 -31.06
C GLU A 149 -28.91 16.18 -30.94
N PHE A 150 -29.71 16.61 -29.97
CA PHE A 150 -31.07 16.15 -29.76
C PHE A 150 -31.90 17.27 -29.15
N THR A 151 -33.21 17.11 -29.22
CA THR A 151 -34.17 18.01 -28.59
C THR A 151 -34.89 17.26 -27.47
N THR A 152 -35.02 17.90 -26.32
CA THR A 152 -35.81 17.38 -25.20
C THR A 152 -37.27 17.24 -25.64
N PRO A 153 -37.90 16.06 -25.50
CA PRO A 153 -39.28 15.85 -25.95
C PRO A 153 -40.28 16.86 -25.36
N ASP A 154 -41.26 17.27 -26.18
CA ASP A 154 -42.25 18.30 -25.81
C ASP A 154 -43.16 17.90 -24.63
N HIS A 155 -43.25 16.61 -24.31
CA HIS A 155 -44.11 16.08 -23.25
C HIS A 155 -43.44 16.05 -21.88
N PHE A 156 -42.18 16.47 -21.75
CA PHE A 156 -41.56 16.64 -20.43
C PHE A 156 -42.20 17.85 -19.73
N SER A 157 -42.45 17.81 -18.42
CA SER A 157 -42.98 18.96 -17.67
C SER A 157 -41.87 19.65 -16.89
N GLN A 158 -41.99 20.95 -16.63
CA GLN A 158 -41.04 21.68 -15.76
C GLN A 158 -41.18 21.30 -14.28
N GLN A 159 -42.30 20.70 -13.88
CA GLN A 159 -42.70 20.63 -12.47
C GLN A 159 -42.15 19.42 -11.70
N GLN A 160 -41.46 18.47 -12.35
CA GLN A 160 -40.85 17.30 -11.69
C GLN A 160 -39.35 17.23 -11.96
N ALA A 161 -38.58 16.89 -10.92
CA ALA A 161 -37.14 16.70 -11.04
C ALA A 161 -36.83 15.47 -11.90
N SER A 162 -36.31 15.67 -13.11
CA SER A 162 -35.96 14.56 -14.01
C SER A 162 -34.66 13.88 -13.57
N LYS A 163 -34.69 12.56 -13.34
CA LYS A 163 -33.47 11.76 -13.15
C LYS A 163 -32.77 11.59 -14.49
N CYS A 164 -31.53 12.04 -14.60
CA CYS A 164 -30.75 11.94 -15.83
C CYS A 164 -29.48 11.11 -15.60
N ARG A 165 -29.36 9.97 -16.27
CA ARG A 165 -28.22 9.07 -16.16
C ARG A 165 -27.58 8.86 -17.50
N LEU A 166 -26.26 9.02 -17.57
CA LEU A 166 -25.47 8.62 -18.72
C LEU A 166 -24.67 7.37 -18.38
N TYR A 167 -24.99 6.27 -19.05
CA TYR A 167 -24.19 5.04 -19.03
C TYR A 167 -23.24 5.08 -20.23
N ILE A 168 -21.94 5.06 -19.99
CA ILE A 168 -20.95 5.32 -21.05
C ILE A 168 -19.67 4.47 -20.89
N THR A 169 -19.14 3.99 -22.00
CA THR A 169 -17.83 3.35 -22.10
C THR A 169 -17.23 3.52 -23.49
N ALA A 170 -15.98 3.10 -23.67
CA ALA A 170 -15.28 3.11 -24.95
C ALA A 170 -14.41 1.86 -25.14
N LEU A 171 -14.24 1.47 -26.40
CA LEU A 171 -13.07 0.68 -26.82
C LEU A 171 -11.91 1.66 -27.02
N GLY A 172 -11.23 1.99 -25.92
CA GLY A 172 -10.29 3.09 -25.81
C GLY A 172 -10.43 3.76 -24.45
N VAL A 173 -10.12 5.05 -24.40
CA VAL A 173 -10.38 5.93 -23.26
C VAL A 173 -11.13 7.18 -23.72
N PHE A 174 -11.95 7.80 -22.87
CA PHE A 174 -12.82 8.90 -23.29
C PHE A 174 -12.89 10.07 -22.30
N ASN A 175 -13.12 11.26 -22.87
CA ASN A 175 -13.68 12.42 -22.16
C ASN A 175 -15.07 12.68 -22.72
N VAL A 176 -16.04 12.99 -21.84
CA VAL A 176 -17.44 13.24 -22.22
C VAL A 176 -17.86 14.66 -21.89
N TYR A 177 -18.59 15.29 -22.80
CA TYR A 177 -19.07 16.65 -22.71
C TYR A 177 -20.58 16.72 -22.97
N ILE A 178 -21.26 17.59 -22.24
CA ILE A 178 -22.67 17.90 -22.43
C ILE A 178 -22.82 19.41 -22.43
N ASN A 179 -23.38 19.95 -23.52
CA ASN A 179 -23.58 21.40 -23.71
C ASN A 179 -22.31 22.25 -23.45
N GLY A 180 -21.13 21.72 -23.80
CA GLY A 180 -19.84 22.36 -23.63
C GLY A 180 -19.19 22.18 -22.25
N HIS A 181 -19.87 21.54 -21.30
CA HIS A 181 -19.32 21.21 -19.98
C HIS A 181 -18.72 19.82 -19.99
N LEU A 182 -17.56 19.63 -19.35
CA LEU A 182 -16.99 18.32 -19.09
C LEU A 182 -17.89 17.61 -18.06
N ALA A 183 -18.53 16.51 -18.46
CA ALA A 183 -19.55 15.85 -17.65
C ALA A 183 -19.00 14.88 -16.59
N SER A 184 -17.69 14.62 -16.62
CA SER A 184 -16.96 13.83 -15.62
C SER A 184 -15.52 14.32 -15.48
N ASP A 185 -15.01 14.39 -14.26
CA ASP A 185 -13.63 14.75 -13.94
C ASP A 185 -12.67 13.54 -13.98
N GLU A 186 -13.19 12.36 -14.32
CA GLU A 186 -12.40 11.16 -14.49
C GLU A 186 -11.39 11.31 -15.63
N CYS A 187 -10.16 10.91 -15.36
CA CYS A 187 -9.10 10.80 -16.34
C CYS A 187 -8.99 9.36 -16.81
N MET A 188 -8.62 9.15 -18.07
CA MET A 188 -8.39 7.79 -18.62
C MET A 188 -9.59 6.84 -18.48
N ALA A 189 -10.82 7.36 -18.36
CA ALA A 189 -12.04 6.55 -18.25
C ALA A 189 -12.23 5.68 -19.50
N PRO A 190 -12.69 4.41 -19.39
CA PRO A 190 -13.19 3.75 -18.18
C PRO A 190 -12.08 3.07 -17.34
N GLY A 191 -10.81 3.33 -17.65
CA GLY A 191 -9.66 2.61 -17.10
C GLY A 191 -9.22 1.45 -18.00
N TRP A 192 -8.27 0.68 -17.48
CA TRP A 192 -7.76 -0.54 -18.09
C TRP A 192 -8.43 -1.75 -17.43
N THR A 193 -9.13 -2.53 -18.24
CA THR A 193 -9.67 -3.84 -17.88
C THR A 193 -9.24 -4.86 -18.94
N SER A 194 -9.37 -6.15 -18.65
CA SER A 194 -9.21 -7.20 -19.67
C SER A 194 -10.35 -7.16 -20.71
N TYR A 195 -10.30 -6.25 -21.68
CA TYR A 195 -11.39 -5.93 -22.65
C TYR A 195 -12.00 -7.16 -23.36
N GLN A 196 -11.29 -8.28 -23.44
CA GLN A 196 -11.79 -9.55 -24.01
C GLN A 196 -12.79 -10.27 -23.10
N HIS A 197 -12.71 -10.06 -21.79
CA HIS A 197 -13.51 -10.72 -20.76
C HIS A 197 -14.45 -9.75 -20.05
N ARG A 198 -13.94 -8.55 -19.72
CA ARG A 198 -14.63 -7.53 -18.93
C ARG A 198 -14.35 -6.16 -19.52
N LEU A 199 -15.37 -5.32 -19.61
CA LEU A 199 -15.27 -3.94 -20.04
C LEU A 199 -16.06 -3.07 -19.06
N ALA A 200 -15.34 -2.30 -18.24
CA ALA A 200 -15.96 -1.36 -17.34
C ALA A 200 -16.76 -0.30 -18.10
N TYR A 201 -17.92 0.06 -17.59
CA TYR A 201 -18.61 1.29 -17.97
C TYR A 201 -18.75 2.24 -16.77
N ARG A 202 -19.24 3.45 -17.04
CA ARG A 202 -19.49 4.48 -16.02
C ARG A 202 -20.94 4.90 -16.03
N THR A 203 -21.47 5.12 -14.83
CA THR A 203 -22.79 5.69 -14.58
C THR A 203 -22.62 7.12 -14.06
N LEU A 204 -23.05 8.11 -14.84
CA LEU A 204 -22.88 9.53 -14.51
C LEU A 204 -24.24 10.20 -14.24
N ASP A 205 -24.33 11.00 -13.17
CA ASP A 205 -25.46 11.93 -12.96
C ASP A 205 -25.23 13.20 -13.77
N VAL A 206 -26.02 13.41 -14.81
CA VAL A 206 -25.78 14.45 -15.83
C VAL A 206 -26.88 15.50 -15.92
N GLY A 207 -27.87 15.47 -15.01
CA GLY A 207 -29.03 16.35 -15.08
C GLY A 207 -28.66 17.83 -15.10
N HIS A 208 -27.64 18.23 -14.32
CA HIS A 208 -27.17 19.60 -14.20
C HIS A 208 -26.49 20.16 -15.46
N TYR A 209 -26.14 19.31 -16.43
CA TYR A 209 -25.54 19.74 -17.70
C TYR A 209 -26.56 19.86 -18.84
N LEU A 210 -27.79 19.38 -18.63
CA LEU A 210 -28.83 19.31 -19.65
C LEU A 210 -29.80 20.49 -19.57
N ASN A 211 -30.23 20.97 -20.74
CA ASN A 211 -31.38 21.85 -20.88
C ASN A 211 -32.65 20.98 -20.90
N LEU A 212 -33.31 20.85 -19.75
CA LEU A 212 -34.45 19.95 -19.57
C LEU A 212 -35.81 20.56 -19.95
N GLU A 213 -35.81 21.81 -20.40
CA GLU A 213 -36.99 22.50 -20.88
C GLU A 213 -37.56 21.82 -22.15
N PRO A 214 -38.90 21.67 -22.28
CA PRO A 214 -39.52 21.05 -23.44
C PRO A 214 -39.12 21.76 -24.75
N GLY A 215 -38.78 20.97 -25.77
CA GLY A 215 -38.31 21.53 -27.04
C GLY A 215 -36.89 22.12 -27.00
N SER A 216 -36.19 22.07 -25.86
CA SER A 216 -34.83 22.60 -25.77
C SER A 216 -33.80 21.72 -26.43
N ARG A 217 -32.85 22.36 -27.10
CA ARG A 217 -31.74 21.68 -27.76
C ARG A 217 -30.65 21.34 -26.75
N ASN A 218 -30.05 20.19 -26.98
CA ASN A 218 -28.91 19.67 -26.22
C ASN A 218 -27.89 19.04 -27.18
N VAL A 219 -26.65 18.96 -26.73
CA VAL A 219 -25.60 18.19 -27.39
C VAL A 219 -24.86 17.31 -26.38
N ILE A 220 -24.66 16.05 -26.73
CA ILE A 220 -23.70 15.16 -26.07
C ILE A 220 -22.55 14.94 -27.04
N ALA A 221 -21.34 15.01 -26.52
CA ALA A 221 -20.14 14.77 -27.29
C ALA A 221 -19.13 13.97 -26.47
N ALA A 222 -18.32 13.14 -27.13
CA ALA A 222 -17.23 12.41 -26.47
C ALA A 222 -16.00 12.43 -27.36
N GLU A 223 -14.83 12.57 -26.77
CA GLU A 223 -13.55 12.43 -27.44
C GLU A 223 -12.91 11.13 -26.97
N VAL A 224 -12.59 10.23 -27.90
CA VAL A 224 -12.10 8.87 -27.62
C VAL A 224 -10.69 8.71 -28.16
N GLY A 225 -9.73 8.40 -27.29
CA GLY A 225 -8.35 8.03 -27.62
C GLY A 225 -8.12 6.51 -27.53
N GLU A 226 -6.96 6.06 -28.00
CA GLU A 226 -6.65 4.62 -28.06
C GLU A 226 -6.41 3.96 -26.71
N GLY A 227 -5.82 4.69 -25.76
CA GLY A 227 -5.48 4.18 -24.42
C GLY A 227 -4.83 2.79 -24.47
N TRP A 228 -5.22 1.93 -23.52
CA TRP A 228 -4.76 0.54 -23.44
C TRP A 228 -5.38 -0.38 -24.50
N PHE A 229 -6.54 -0.03 -25.05
CA PHE A 229 -7.26 -0.88 -26.01
C PHE A 229 -6.45 -1.12 -27.30
N ALA A 230 -5.88 -0.06 -27.86
CA ALA A 230 -5.17 -0.12 -29.14
C ALA A 230 -3.72 0.38 -29.09
N GLY A 231 -3.32 1.05 -28.01
CA GLY A 231 -1.97 1.57 -27.84
C GLY A 231 -0.90 0.49 -27.69
N THR A 232 0.36 0.93 -27.79
CA THR A 232 1.54 0.09 -27.56
C THR A 232 1.62 -0.26 -26.08
N LEU A 233 1.70 -1.55 -25.75
CA LEU A 233 1.86 -2.03 -24.37
C LEU A 233 3.01 -3.03 -24.25
N GLY A 234 3.72 -2.97 -23.12
CA GLY A 234 4.85 -3.84 -22.79
C GLY A 234 6.20 -3.37 -23.33
N PHE A 235 7.25 -4.03 -22.85
CA PHE A 235 8.65 -3.66 -23.10
C PHE A 235 9.18 -4.20 -24.44
N ARG A 236 10.43 -3.83 -24.78
CA ARG A 236 11.10 -4.15 -26.07
C ARG A 236 10.36 -3.58 -27.28
N GLY A 237 9.81 -2.38 -27.11
CA GLY A 237 8.99 -1.71 -28.13
C GLY A 237 7.51 -2.11 -28.12
N GLY A 238 7.14 -3.10 -27.30
CA GLY A 238 5.76 -3.48 -27.02
C GLY A 238 4.98 -4.04 -28.21
N THR A 239 3.71 -4.32 -27.96
CA THR A 239 2.75 -4.77 -28.97
C THR A 239 1.57 -3.79 -29.00
N ARG A 240 1.14 -3.37 -30.20
CA ARG A 240 -0.09 -2.59 -30.39
C ARG A 240 -1.28 -3.51 -30.63
N PHE A 241 -2.50 -3.02 -30.38
CA PHE A 241 -3.74 -3.77 -30.65
C PHE A 241 -3.83 -5.11 -29.90
N ASN A 242 -3.39 -5.16 -28.63
CA ASN A 242 -3.45 -6.37 -27.80
C ASN A 242 -4.84 -7.00 -27.73
N TYR A 243 -5.90 -6.19 -27.87
CA TYR A 243 -7.30 -6.62 -27.81
C TYR A 243 -7.95 -6.86 -29.18
N GLY A 244 -7.16 -6.87 -30.27
CA GLY A 244 -7.58 -7.34 -31.59
C GLY A 244 -8.56 -6.42 -32.35
N GLY A 245 -8.66 -5.14 -31.99
CA GLY A 245 -9.49 -4.14 -32.67
C GLY A 245 -8.73 -2.87 -33.05
N LYS A 246 -9.06 -2.30 -34.22
CA LYS A 246 -8.51 -1.02 -34.74
C LYS A 246 -9.56 0.10 -34.78
N GLU A 247 -10.73 -0.17 -34.21
CA GLU A 247 -11.92 0.68 -34.30
C GLU A 247 -12.16 1.33 -32.93
N LEU A 248 -11.63 2.56 -32.74
CA LEU A 248 -12.01 3.36 -31.58
C LEU A 248 -13.52 3.52 -31.58
N SER A 249 -14.15 3.14 -30.47
CA SER A 249 -15.61 3.00 -30.42
C SER A 249 -16.19 3.58 -29.14
N LEU A 250 -17.37 4.18 -29.27
CA LEU A 250 -18.15 4.74 -28.16
C LEU A 250 -19.44 3.92 -27.97
N LEU A 251 -19.78 3.63 -26.72
CA LEU A 251 -21.11 3.18 -26.31
C LEU A 251 -21.65 4.18 -25.29
N ALA A 252 -22.79 4.80 -25.59
CA ALA A 252 -23.42 5.73 -24.65
C ALA A 252 -24.94 5.62 -24.68
N GLN A 253 -25.55 5.60 -23.50
CA GLN A 253 -26.99 5.58 -23.28
C GLN A 253 -27.35 6.63 -22.24
N LEU A 254 -27.95 7.74 -22.69
CA LEU A 254 -28.57 8.73 -21.81
C LEU A 254 -30.01 8.32 -21.55
N GLU A 255 -30.38 8.22 -20.28
CA GLU A 255 -31.74 7.98 -19.81
C GLU A 255 -32.24 9.20 -19.04
N ILE A 256 -33.41 9.72 -19.44
CA ILE A 256 -34.12 10.80 -18.73
C ILE A 256 -35.44 10.24 -18.22
N THR A 257 -35.60 10.17 -16.90
CA THR A 257 -36.83 9.77 -16.23
C THR A 257 -37.50 11.02 -15.67
N HIS A 258 -38.65 11.40 -16.24
CA HIS A 258 -39.42 12.55 -15.77
C HIS A 258 -40.41 12.14 -14.66
N ASP A 259 -41.30 11.20 -14.97
CA ASP A 259 -42.10 10.49 -13.97
C ASP A 259 -41.41 9.15 -13.63
N PRO A 260 -41.06 8.89 -12.37
CA PRO A 260 -40.49 7.59 -11.96
C PRO A 260 -41.39 6.38 -12.25
N LYS A 261 -42.69 6.58 -12.55
CA LYS A 261 -43.64 5.53 -12.92
C LYS A 261 -43.65 5.22 -14.43
N GLU A 262 -42.95 5.99 -15.23
CA GLU A 262 -42.86 5.79 -16.68
C GLU A 262 -41.49 5.25 -17.08
N GLN A 263 -41.43 4.63 -18.26
CA GLN A 263 -40.15 4.21 -18.83
C GLN A 263 -39.30 5.45 -19.15
N PRO A 264 -37.98 5.43 -18.88
CA PRO A 264 -37.11 6.54 -19.22
C PRO A 264 -37.10 6.75 -20.73
N TRP A 265 -37.13 8.01 -21.14
CA TRP A 265 -36.75 8.36 -22.51
C TRP A 265 -35.25 8.12 -22.70
N ARG A 266 -34.86 7.63 -23.89
CA ARG A 266 -33.48 7.22 -24.16
C ARG A 266 -32.92 7.92 -25.39
N LEU A 267 -31.70 8.42 -25.27
CA LEU A 267 -30.81 8.71 -26.39
C LEU A 267 -29.69 7.67 -26.37
N VAL A 268 -29.47 7.02 -27.50
CA VAL A 268 -28.49 5.93 -27.62
C VAL A 268 -27.46 6.22 -28.70
N THR A 269 -26.28 5.59 -28.59
CA THR A 269 -25.32 5.54 -29.69
C THR A 269 -25.84 4.62 -30.80
N ASP A 270 -25.97 5.21 -32.00
CA ASP A 270 -26.42 4.60 -33.25
C ASP A 270 -25.74 5.28 -34.45
N ASP A 271 -26.07 4.87 -35.68
CA ASP A 271 -25.48 5.41 -36.91
C ASP A 271 -25.88 6.86 -37.25
N SER A 272 -26.77 7.48 -36.46
CA SER A 272 -27.17 8.87 -36.63
C SER A 272 -26.22 9.87 -35.97
N TRP A 273 -25.23 9.37 -35.23
CA TRP A 273 -24.14 10.17 -34.66
C TRP A 273 -23.16 10.63 -35.74
N LYS A 274 -22.53 11.76 -35.48
CA LYS A 274 -21.48 12.34 -36.34
C LYS A 274 -20.14 12.25 -35.63
N CYS A 275 -19.07 12.12 -36.39
CA CYS A 275 -17.71 12.12 -35.86
C CYS A 275 -16.76 13.02 -36.65
N THR A 276 -15.63 13.37 -36.03
CA THR A 276 -14.52 14.10 -36.66
C THR A 276 -13.20 13.73 -35.98
N PRO A 277 -12.05 13.75 -36.68
CA PRO A 277 -10.74 13.62 -36.04
C PRO A 277 -10.51 14.72 -34.98
N SER A 278 -9.81 14.38 -33.90
CA SER A 278 -9.39 15.35 -32.89
C SER A 278 -8.20 16.21 -33.38
N PRO A 279 -8.06 17.47 -32.92
CA PRO A 279 -6.80 18.22 -32.97
C PRO A 279 -5.66 17.56 -32.19
N VAL A 280 -5.96 16.61 -31.29
CA VAL A 280 -4.96 15.65 -30.81
C VAL A 280 -4.65 14.71 -31.98
N VAL A 281 -3.46 14.85 -32.57
CA VAL A 281 -3.05 14.11 -33.78
C VAL A 281 -2.56 12.71 -33.44
N SER A 282 -1.95 12.55 -32.27
CA SER A 282 -1.58 11.27 -31.68
C SER A 282 -1.58 11.38 -30.17
N SER A 283 -2.04 10.35 -29.46
CA SER A 283 -1.93 10.25 -28.01
C SER A 283 -1.67 8.80 -27.63
N GLU A 284 -0.47 8.53 -27.13
CA GLU A 284 -0.03 7.20 -26.73
C GLU A 284 0.47 7.26 -25.28
N LEU A 285 0.12 6.25 -24.47
CA LEU A 285 0.48 6.19 -23.05
C LEU A 285 2.00 6.35 -22.81
N TYR A 286 2.83 5.70 -23.62
CA TYR A 286 4.29 5.72 -23.46
C TYR A 286 4.98 6.87 -24.20
N ASN A 287 4.44 7.29 -25.35
CA ASN A 287 5.14 8.26 -26.20
C ASN A 287 4.72 9.70 -25.95
N GLY A 288 3.55 9.93 -25.33
CA GLY A 288 2.98 11.25 -25.09
C GLY A 288 1.95 11.68 -26.13
N GLU A 289 1.57 12.95 -26.07
CA GLU A 289 0.49 13.52 -26.88
C GLU A 289 0.99 14.63 -27.81
N THR A 290 0.60 14.58 -29.08
CA THR A 290 0.81 15.67 -30.03
C THR A 290 -0.52 16.36 -30.30
N TYR A 291 -0.61 17.65 -29.96
CA TYR A 291 -1.78 18.50 -30.14
C TYR A 291 -1.49 19.60 -31.17
N ASP A 292 -2.26 19.64 -32.25
CA ASP A 292 -2.20 20.71 -33.24
C ASP A 292 -3.32 21.72 -33.01
N ASN A 293 -2.98 22.81 -32.33
CA ASN A 293 -3.92 23.89 -31.99
C ASN A 293 -4.51 24.58 -33.24
N ARG A 294 -3.90 24.40 -34.43
CA ARG A 294 -4.45 24.93 -35.69
C ARG A 294 -5.70 24.17 -36.13
N LEU A 295 -5.89 22.95 -35.64
CA LEU A 295 -7.02 22.07 -35.97
C LEU A 295 -8.18 22.18 -34.98
N GLU A 296 -8.03 22.96 -33.90
CA GLU A 296 -9.06 23.06 -32.86
C GLU A 296 -10.33 23.75 -33.37
N CYS A 297 -11.48 23.28 -32.89
CA CYS A 297 -12.80 23.79 -33.25
C CYS A 297 -13.64 24.01 -31.99
N ASP A 298 -13.56 25.22 -31.41
CA ASP A 298 -14.12 25.59 -30.10
C ASP A 298 -15.61 25.26 -29.87
N SER A 299 -16.43 25.12 -30.92
CA SER A 299 -17.87 24.87 -30.82
C SER A 299 -18.31 23.42 -31.04
N TRP A 300 -17.38 22.45 -31.19
CA TRP A 300 -17.71 21.07 -31.55
C TRP A 300 -18.64 20.36 -30.54
N ASN A 301 -18.47 20.67 -29.25
CA ASN A 301 -19.21 20.10 -28.12
C ASN A 301 -20.28 21.06 -27.56
N ARG A 302 -20.59 22.15 -28.26
CA ARG A 302 -21.65 23.13 -27.90
C ARG A 302 -22.82 23.06 -28.88
N ILE A 303 -23.97 23.56 -28.45
CA ILE A 303 -25.14 23.73 -29.31
C ILE A 303 -24.79 24.77 -30.37
N ALA A 304 -24.93 24.43 -31.64
CA ALA A 304 -24.77 25.41 -32.72
C ALA A 304 -25.96 26.38 -32.71
N SER A 305 -25.70 27.70 -32.78
CA SER A 305 -26.76 28.70 -33.00
C SER A 305 -27.56 28.35 -34.26
N GLU A 306 -28.85 28.68 -34.28
CA GLU A 306 -29.73 28.33 -35.39
C GLU A 306 -29.22 28.91 -36.72
N GLY A 307 -29.01 28.06 -37.73
CA GLY A 307 -28.39 28.44 -39.01
C GLY A 307 -26.87 28.62 -39.01
N ALA A 308 -26.19 28.53 -37.86
CA ALA A 308 -24.73 28.60 -37.79
C ALA A 308 -24.09 27.25 -38.11
N LYS A 309 -23.03 27.26 -38.94
CA LYS A 309 -22.17 26.09 -39.08
C LYS A 309 -21.43 25.86 -37.76
N ILE A 310 -21.33 24.59 -37.35
CA ILE A 310 -20.32 24.18 -36.35
C ILE A 310 -18.98 24.70 -36.87
N GLY A 311 -18.12 25.24 -35.99
CA GLY A 311 -17.02 26.15 -36.32
C GLY A 311 -16.23 25.79 -37.60
N ALA A 312 -15.60 26.78 -38.24
CA ALA A 312 -15.07 26.71 -39.60
C ALA A 312 -14.14 25.51 -39.94
N GLY A 313 -13.66 24.75 -38.95
CA GLY A 313 -12.86 23.52 -39.10
C GLY A 313 -13.56 22.18 -38.81
N PHE A 314 -14.84 22.13 -38.41
CA PHE A 314 -15.52 20.86 -38.12
C PHE A 314 -15.91 20.12 -39.40
N VAL A 315 -15.16 19.06 -39.74
CA VAL A 315 -15.48 18.17 -40.87
C VAL A 315 -16.29 16.98 -40.34
N SER A 316 -17.58 16.94 -40.69
CA SER A 316 -18.50 15.90 -40.22
C SER A 316 -18.38 14.63 -41.05
N PHE A 317 -18.06 13.51 -40.41
CA PHE A 317 -18.09 12.17 -40.98
C PHE A 317 -19.22 11.33 -40.37
N PRO A 318 -19.83 10.40 -41.15
CA PRO A 318 -20.81 9.47 -40.61
C PRO A 318 -20.17 8.42 -39.69
N THR A 319 -20.95 7.92 -38.74
CA THR A 319 -20.59 6.77 -37.91
C THR A 319 -21.26 5.50 -38.44
N LYS A 320 -20.76 4.33 -38.02
CA LYS A 320 -21.39 3.03 -38.26
C LYS A 320 -21.51 2.28 -36.93
N VAL A 321 -22.52 1.44 -36.81
CA VAL A 321 -22.63 0.48 -35.69
C VAL A 321 -21.61 -0.63 -35.87
N LEU A 322 -20.89 -0.97 -34.80
CA LEU A 322 -19.94 -2.07 -34.77
C LEU A 322 -20.71 -3.40 -34.63
N GLY A 323 -20.46 -4.35 -35.56
CA GLY A 323 -21.24 -5.59 -35.64
C GLY A 323 -20.99 -6.61 -34.53
N ARG A 324 -19.95 -6.42 -33.70
CA ARG A 324 -19.71 -7.23 -32.50
C ARG A 324 -20.55 -6.65 -31.36
N LYS A 325 -21.32 -7.46 -30.66
CA LYS A 325 -22.09 -7.06 -29.47
C LYS A 325 -21.30 -7.39 -28.20
N PRO A 326 -20.61 -6.43 -27.55
CA PRO A 326 -19.83 -6.69 -26.35
C PRO A 326 -20.66 -6.58 -25.07
N ALA A 327 -21.99 -6.43 -25.18
CA ALA A 327 -22.88 -6.18 -24.03
C ALA A 327 -22.77 -7.27 -22.93
N GLU A 328 -22.39 -8.50 -23.31
CA GLU A 328 -22.15 -9.62 -22.37
C GLU A 328 -20.89 -9.42 -21.49
N ARG A 329 -20.00 -8.49 -21.86
CA ARG A 329 -18.75 -8.19 -21.14
C ARG A 329 -18.82 -6.90 -20.35
N LEU A 330 -19.90 -6.12 -20.50
CA LEU A 330 -20.06 -4.85 -19.81
C LEU A 330 -20.29 -5.11 -18.32
N VAL A 331 -19.45 -4.50 -17.49
CA VAL A 331 -19.53 -4.65 -16.03
C VAL A 331 -19.49 -3.28 -15.37
N GLU A 332 -20.24 -3.14 -14.28
CA GLU A 332 -19.96 -2.05 -13.33
C GLU A 332 -18.64 -2.34 -12.62
N SER A 333 -17.91 -1.28 -12.29
CA SER A 333 -16.59 -1.40 -11.67
C SER A 333 -16.62 -0.85 -10.25
N GLU A 334 -16.17 -1.66 -9.29
CA GLU A 334 -15.87 -1.21 -7.93
C GLU A 334 -14.52 -0.46 -7.85
N VAL A 335 -13.74 -0.44 -8.94
CA VAL A 335 -12.46 0.25 -9.00
C VAL A 335 -12.72 1.76 -8.99
N PRO A 336 -12.20 2.50 -7.99
CA PRO A 336 -12.33 3.95 -7.97
C PRO A 336 -11.71 4.57 -9.23
N PRO A 337 -12.37 5.55 -9.85
CA PRO A 337 -11.88 6.12 -11.10
C PRO A 337 -10.59 6.90 -10.88
N VAL A 338 -9.81 7.07 -11.95
CA VAL A 338 -8.61 7.90 -11.92
C VAL A 338 -9.01 9.37 -11.97
N ARG A 339 -8.48 10.18 -11.06
CA ARG A 339 -8.72 11.63 -11.00
C ARG A 339 -7.44 12.40 -10.79
N VAL A 340 -7.46 13.70 -11.08
CA VAL A 340 -6.44 14.62 -10.58
C VAL A 340 -6.66 14.83 -9.08
N LYS A 341 -5.69 14.42 -8.25
CA LYS A 341 -5.80 14.46 -6.79
C LYS A 341 -4.96 15.54 -6.14
N GLN A 342 -3.99 16.10 -6.87
CA GLN A 342 -3.12 17.16 -6.38
C GLN A 342 -2.56 17.96 -7.55
N THR A 343 -2.43 19.27 -7.37
CA THR A 343 -1.68 20.15 -8.29
C THR A 343 -0.35 20.53 -7.64
N ILE A 344 0.74 20.45 -8.40
CA ILE A 344 2.10 20.74 -7.94
C ILE A 344 2.68 21.82 -8.84
N ARG A 345 3.15 22.90 -8.21
CA ARG A 345 3.83 23.98 -8.90
C ARG A 345 5.33 23.65 -9.06
N PRO A 346 5.99 24.17 -10.11
CA PRO A 346 7.44 24.11 -10.23
C PRO A 346 8.16 24.62 -8.99
N SER A 347 9.19 23.89 -8.55
CA SER A 347 10.07 24.33 -7.46
C SER A 347 11.21 25.21 -7.98
N HIS A 348 11.71 24.93 -9.18
CA HIS A 348 12.83 25.64 -9.78
C HIS A 348 12.84 25.49 -11.31
N VAL A 349 13.42 26.46 -12.02
CA VAL A 349 13.68 26.42 -13.46
C VAL A 349 15.14 26.76 -13.69
N PHE A 350 15.83 26.01 -14.55
CA PHE A 350 17.25 26.21 -14.82
C PHE A 350 17.65 25.73 -16.22
N LYS A 351 18.85 26.09 -16.65
CA LYS A 351 19.45 25.58 -17.89
C LYS A 351 20.34 24.36 -17.60
N CYS A 352 20.16 23.28 -18.35
CA CYS A 352 21.02 22.10 -18.29
C CYS A 352 22.41 22.39 -18.90
N SER A 353 23.32 21.42 -18.82
CA SER A 353 24.71 21.60 -19.31
C SER A 353 24.82 21.94 -20.80
N THR A 354 23.82 21.56 -21.61
CA THR A 354 23.69 21.88 -23.03
C THR A 354 22.82 23.12 -23.32
N GLY A 355 22.39 23.85 -22.28
CA GLY A 355 21.65 25.11 -22.41
C GLY A 355 20.13 24.96 -22.63
N LYS A 356 19.56 23.76 -22.48
CA LYS A 356 18.10 23.54 -22.57
C LYS A 356 17.43 23.87 -21.23
N THR A 357 16.19 24.36 -21.26
CA THR A 357 15.44 24.72 -20.05
C THR A 357 14.87 23.46 -19.38
N ILE A 358 15.07 23.32 -18.07
CA ILE A 358 14.54 22.26 -17.21
C ILE A 358 13.65 22.86 -16.13
N ILE A 359 12.46 22.30 -15.94
CA ILE A 359 11.62 22.50 -14.77
C ILE A 359 11.87 21.36 -13.77
N ASP A 360 12.13 21.67 -12.50
CA ASP A 360 12.12 20.72 -11.38
C ASP A 360 10.85 20.93 -10.54
N PHE A 361 10.00 19.91 -10.42
CA PHE A 361 8.79 19.96 -9.56
C PHE A 361 9.09 19.63 -8.09
N GLY A 362 10.33 19.34 -7.73
CA GLY A 362 10.78 19.01 -6.36
C GLY A 362 10.38 17.62 -5.90
N GLN A 363 9.51 16.93 -6.63
CA GLN A 363 9.13 15.55 -6.40
C GLN A 363 8.90 14.78 -7.69
N ASN A 364 9.30 13.51 -7.69
CA ASN A 364 8.86 12.52 -8.67
C ASN A 364 7.37 12.21 -8.44
N LEU A 365 6.57 12.43 -9.48
CA LEU A 365 5.11 12.35 -9.48
C LEU A 365 4.63 11.59 -10.71
N VAL A 366 3.33 11.26 -10.74
CA VAL A 366 2.69 10.63 -11.89
C VAL A 366 1.48 11.44 -12.30
N GLY A 367 1.38 11.75 -13.59
CA GLY A 367 0.27 12.49 -14.14
C GLY A 367 0.69 13.28 -15.37
N LYS A 368 0.29 14.54 -15.45
CA LYS A 368 0.44 15.35 -16.67
C LYS A 368 0.65 16.82 -16.37
N LEU A 369 1.14 17.57 -17.35
CA LEU A 369 1.25 19.01 -17.23
C LEU A 369 -0.07 19.73 -17.51
N HIS A 370 -0.24 20.88 -16.87
CA HIS A 370 -1.29 21.86 -17.11
C HIS A 370 -0.66 23.18 -17.47
N ILE A 371 -0.99 23.69 -18.65
CA ILE A 371 -0.60 25.00 -19.14
C ILE A 371 -1.80 25.92 -19.00
N LYS A 372 -1.78 26.80 -18.00
CA LYS A 372 -2.88 27.75 -17.75
C LYS A 372 -3.02 28.74 -18.89
N SER A 373 -1.90 29.32 -19.31
CA SER A 373 -1.85 30.26 -20.42
C SER A 373 -0.44 30.37 -21.00
N LEU A 374 -0.34 30.28 -22.33
CA LEU A 374 0.89 30.46 -23.08
C LEU A 374 0.62 31.12 -24.43
N GLU A 375 1.45 32.08 -24.82
CA GLU A 375 1.42 32.70 -26.13
C GLU A 375 2.61 32.21 -26.95
N LEU A 376 2.33 31.65 -28.12
CA LEU A 376 3.33 31.14 -29.05
C LEU A 376 3.02 31.64 -30.46
N PRO A 377 4.03 32.02 -31.27
CA PRO A 377 3.83 32.39 -32.66
C PRO A 377 3.12 31.28 -33.46
N ALA A 378 2.36 31.67 -34.49
CA ALA A 378 1.73 30.69 -35.37
C ALA A 378 2.77 29.75 -36.00
N GLY A 379 2.51 28.44 -35.95
CA GLY A 379 3.41 27.40 -36.42
C GLY A 379 4.57 27.06 -35.49
N ALA A 380 4.73 27.75 -34.34
CA ALA A 380 5.72 27.36 -33.35
C ALA A 380 5.36 26.01 -32.71
N THR A 381 6.38 25.24 -32.35
CA THR A 381 6.23 23.93 -31.70
C THR A 381 6.83 23.98 -30.30
N LEU A 382 6.02 23.69 -29.28
CA LEU A 382 6.45 23.47 -27.91
C LEU A 382 6.60 21.96 -27.67
N THR A 383 7.72 21.54 -27.09
CA THR A 383 8.01 20.16 -26.72
C THR A 383 8.31 20.07 -25.22
N LEU A 384 7.66 19.11 -24.56
CA LEU A 384 7.75 18.86 -23.11
C LEU A 384 8.22 17.41 -22.90
N LYS A 385 9.49 17.22 -22.54
CA LYS A 385 10.08 15.88 -22.34
C LYS A 385 10.20 15.59 -20.85
N HIS A 386 9.65 14.47 -20.41
CA HIS A 386 9.52 14.14 -19.00
C HIS A 386 10.53 13.07 -18.58
N ALA A 387 11.16 13.22 -17.40
CA ALA A 387 11.97 12.16 -16.79
C ALA A 387 11.99 12.25 -15.26
N GLU A 388 12.34 11.13 -14.61
CA GLU A 388 12.38 11.02 -13.15
C GLU A 388 13.62 11.68 -12.52
N VAL A 389 14.75 11.71 -13.25
CA VAL A 389 16.06 12.12 -12.73
C VAL A 389 16.86 12.95 -13.75
N MET A 390 17.88 13.64 -13.24
CA MET A 390 18.95 14.23 -14.04
C MET A 390 20.20 13.32 -13.98
N GLU A 391 20.98 13.28 -15.05
CA GLU A 391 22.24 12.55 -15.13
C GLU A 391 23.26 13.36 -15.94
N HIS A 392 24.50 13.48 -15.44
CA HIS A 392 25.56 14.27 -16.07
C HIS A 392 25.16 15.72 -16.46
N GLY A 393 24.27 16.34 -15.68
CA GLY A 393 23.78 17.70 -15.94
C GLY A 393 22.70 17.80 -17.03
N GLU A 394 22.18 16.67 -17.53
CA GLU A 394 21.14 16.56 -18.55
C GLU A 394 19.95 15.72 -18.06
N LEU A 395 18.85 15.70 -18.82
CA LEU A 395 17.67 14.89 -18.52
C LEU A 395 18.00 13.38 -18.63
N GLY A 396 17.84 12.61 -17.55
CA GLY A 396 18.13 11.19 -17.47
C GLY A 396 17.05 10.32 -18.14
N SER A 397 16.99 10.34 -19.47
CA SER A 397 15.92 9.70 -20.26
C SER A 397 16.20 8.25 -20.68
N ARG A 398 17.45 7.78 -20.63
CA ARG A 398 17.84 6.39 -20.97
C ARG A 398 16.95 5.33 -20.28
N PRO A 399 16.58 5.43 -19.00
CA PRO A 399 15.79 4.41 -18.32
C PRO A 399 14.30 4.36 -18.73
N LEU A 400 13.82 5.36 -19.49
CA LEU A 400 12.50 5.32 -20.13
C LEU A 400 12.46 4.28 -21.26
N ASN A 401 13.64 3.79 -21.68
CA ASN A 401 13.82 2.76 -22.70
C ASN A 401 13.16 3.15 -24.03
N HIS A 402 12.10 2.50 -24.48
CA HIS A 402 11.43 2.88 -25.73
C HIS A 402 10.34 3.95 -25.56
N ALA A 403 9.95 4.30 -24.33
CA ALA A 403 8.95 5.34 -24.07
C ALA A 403 9.56 6.73 -24.31
N LYS A 404 8.94 7.52 -25.20
CA LYS A 404 9.40 8.90 -25.47
C LYS A 404 9.04 9.89 -24.37
N CYS A 405 7.93 9.67 -23.65
CA CYS A 405 7.40 10.55 -22.60
C CYS A 405 7.40 12.03 -23.00
N THR A 406 6.94 12.34 -24.22
CA THR A 406 7.07 13.66 -24.82
C THR A 406 5.72 14.20 -25.29
N ASP A 407 5.28 15.32 -24.74
CA ASP A 407 4.11 16.03 -25.24
C ASP A 407 4.52 17.17 -26.17
N THR A 408 3.75 17.41 -27.22
CA THR A 408 4.04 18.40 -28.26
C THR A 408 2.82 19.25 -28.58
N ILE A 409 2.97 20.57 -28.63
CA ILE A 409 1.92 21.50 -29.07
C ILE A 409 2.39 22.27 -30.29
N ILE A 410 1.59 22.25 -31.36
CA ILE A 410 1.78 23.08 -32.56
C ILE A 410 0.83 24.28 -32.45
N ALA A 411 1.38 25.48 -32.33
CA ALA A 411 0.63 26.69 -32.03
C ALA A 411 -0.09 27.27 -33.27
N SER A 412 -1.30 27.79 -33.06
CA SER A 412 -2.07 28.50 -34.08
C SER A 412 -1.78 30.00 -34.14
N GLY A 413 -1.00 30.53 -33.20
CA GLY A 413 -0.81 31.97 -32.99
C GLY A 413 -1.86 32.60 -32.06
N LYS A 414 -2.91 31.85 -31.69
CA LYS A 414 -3.83 32.23 -30.61
C LYS A 414 -3.26 31.81 -29.25
N PRO A 415 -3.60 32.50 -28.15
CA PRO A 415 -3.25 32.06 -26.81
C PRO A 415 -3.72 30.61 -26.57
N ILE A 416 -2.82 29.78 -26.06
CA ILE A 416 -3.14 28.44 -25.55
C ILE A 416 -3.58 28.64 -24.11
N THR A 417 -4.81 28.26 -23.79
CA THR A 417 -5.38 28.42 -22.44
C THR A 417 -5.93 27.11 -21.92
N ASP A 418 -5.70 26.84 -20.64
CA ASP A 418 -6.25 25.68 -19.93
C ASP A 418 -5.98 24.33 -20.64
N TRP A 419 -4.75 24.18 -21.15
CA TRP A 419 -4.35 22.99 -21.90
C TRP A 419 -3.72 21.94 -20.99
N THR A 420 -4.10 20.68 -21.20
CA THR A 420 -3.47 19.51 -20.59
C THR A 420 -3.61 18.34 -21.57
N PRO A 421 -2.63 17.42 -21.68
CA PRO A 421 -2.81 16.26 -22.53
C PRO A 421 -4.00 15.42 -22.02
N LYS A 422 -4.71 14.76 -22.93
CA LYS A 422 -5.98 14.09 -22.62
C LYS A 422 -5.82 12.61 -22.32
N PHE A 423 -5.04 11.90 -23.14
CA PHE A 423 -5.03 10.43 -23.15
C PHE A 423 -3.63 9.82 -22.92
N THR A 424 -2.77 10.55 -22.21
CA THR A 424 -1.46 10.08 -21.74
C THR A 424 -1.18 10.55 -20.31
N PHE A 425 -0.19 9.91 -19.68
CA PHE A 425 0.39 10.31 -18.40
C PHE A 425 1.86 9.91 -18.37
N HIS A 426 2.64 10.54 -17.50
CA HIS A 426 4.08 10.32 -17.35
C HIS A 426 4.44 10.20 -15.87
N GLY A 427 5.47 9.40 -15.56
CA GLY A 427 6.17 9.44 -14.28
C GLY A 427 7.41 10.34 -14.38
N PHE A 428 7.46 11.44 -13.63
CA PHE A 428 8.52 12.44 -13.75
C PHE A 428 8.70 13.32 -12.52
N ARG A 429 9.90 13.87 -12.39
CA ARG A 429 10.20 15.03 -11.53
C ARG A 429 10.63 16.23 -12.37
N TYR A 430 11.32 15.96 -13.46
CA TYR A 430 11.95 16.94 -14.31
C TYR A 430 11.25 16.99 -15.67
N VAL A 431 11.08 18.20 -16.20
CA VAL A 431 10.58 18.40 -17.56
C VAL A 431 11.53 19.31 -18.32
N GLN A 432 12.04 18.82 -19.45
CA GLN A 432 12.77 19.64 -20.40
C GLN A 432 11.78 20.33 -21.34
N ILE A 433 11.92 21.65 -21.47
CA ILE A 433 11.10 22.50 -22.32
C ILE A 433 11.93 23.04 -23.47
N GLU A 434 11.45 22.78 -24.68
CA GLU A 434 12.03 23.29 -25.92
C GLU A 434 10.93 23.94 -26.75
N VAL A 435 11.24 25.10 -27.36
CA VAL A 435 10.32 25.80 -28.25
C VAL A 435 11.04 26.11 -29.54
N PHE A 436 10.43 25.75 -30.67
CA PHE A 436 10.95 26.04 -32.00
C PHE A 436 9.96 26.90 -32.77
N GLY A 437 10.42 27.96 -33.43
CA GLY A 437 9.61 28.76 -34.34
C GLY A 437 9.19 27.97 -35.58
N ALA A 438 8.35 28.57 -36.43
CA ALA A 438 7.85 27.92 -37.65
C ALA A 438 8.96 27.46 -38.62
N ASN A 439 10.14 28.10 -38.56
CA ASN A 439 11.32 27.76 -39.36
C ASN A 439 12.31 26.82 -38.62
N ALA A 440 11.88 26.17 -37.53
CA ALA A 440 12.68 25.31 -36.66
C ALA A 440 13.83 26.01 -35.89
N GLU A 441 13.84 27.33 -35.82
CA GLU A 441 14.78 28.09 -34.99
C GLU A 441 14.38 28.03 -33.51
N PRO A 442 15.31 27.81 -32.56
CA PRO A 442 15.00 27.74 -31.14
C PRO A 442 14.56 29.11 -30.58
N LEU A 443 13.52 29.11 -29.75
CA LEU A 443 13.05 30.27 -28.99
C LEU A 443 13.43 30.09 -27.50
N ASP A 444 13.51 31.21 -26.76
CA ASP A 444 13.84 31.13 -25.33
C ASP A 444 12.67 30.59 -24.49
N ALA A 445 12.74 29.29 -24.20
CA ALA A 445 11.77 28.60 -23.36
C ALA A 445 11.76 29.08 -21.89
N GLU A 446 12.85 29.66 -21.38
CA GLU A 446 12.90 30.10 -19.97
C GLU A 446 12.01 31.33 -19.73
N SER A 447 12.05 32.34 -20.60
CA SER A 447 11.16 33.51 -20.51
C SER A 447 9.66 33.20 -20.59
N LEU A 448 9.31 32.01 -21.09
CA LEU A 448 7.93 31.55 -21.24
C LEU A 448 7.37 30.89 -19.97
N VAL A 449 8.22 30.50 -19.02
CA VAL A 449 7.81 29.86 -17.76
C VAL A 449 7.83 30.89 -16.64
N ARG A 450 6.66 31.11 -16.03
CA ARG A 450 6.51 31.98 -14.87
C ARG A 450 6.48 31.15 -13.59
N LEU A 451 7.12 31.68 -12.54
CA LEU A 451 7.19 31.07 -11.20
C LEU A 451 6.49 31.98 -10.18
N GLY A 452 5.96 31.37 -9.11
CA GLY A 452 5.28 32.07 -8.01
C GLY A 452 3.90 31.46 -7.71
N ASP A 453 3.47 31.55 -6.45
CA ASP A 453 2.25 30.88 -5.97
C ASP A 453 0.98 31.31 -6.74
N ASP A 454 0.93 32.58 -7.17
CA ASP A 454 -0.21 33.18 -7.88
C ASP A 454 0.04 33.41 -9.40
N ASP A 455 1.26 33.20 -9.91
CA ASP A 455 1.64 33.53 -11.30
C ASP A 455 2.19 32.33 -12.11
N ALA A 456 2.33 31.15 -11.50
CA ALA A 456 2.77 29.95 -12.21
C ALA A 456 1.82 29.59 -13.38
N ASN A 457 2.36 29.59 -14.60
CA ASN A 457 1.61 29.30 -15.83
C ASN A 457 1.71 27.85 -16.30
N VAL A 458 2.64 27.08 -15.72
CA VAL A 458 2.81 25.64 -15.91
C VAL A 458 2.75 24.95 -14.55
N GLU A 459 1.92 23.91 -14.43
CA GLU A 459 1.77 23.11 -13.21
C GLU A 459 1.73 21.62 -13.57
N ALA A 460 2.00 20.75 -12.61
CA ALA A 460 1.83 19.30 -12.74
C ALA A 460 0.56 18.85 -12.00
N LEU A 461 -0.30 18.11 -12.70
CA LEU A 461 -1.50 17.49 -12.18
C LEU A 461 -1.20 16.03 -11.84
N VAL A 462 -1.17 15.71 -10.54
CA VAL A 462 -0.94 14.35 -10.04
C VAL A 462 -2.21 13.53 -10.21
N MET A 463 -2.11 12.39 -10.88
CA MET A 463 -3.21 11.50 -11.21
C MET A 463 -3.03 10.13 -10.56
N HIS A 464 -4.09 9.62 -9.96
CA HIS A 464 -4.18 8.22 -9.51
C HIS A 464 -5.65 7.84 -9.29
N SER A 465 -5.94 6.54 -9.11
CA SER A 465 -7.26 6.07 -8.70
C SER A 465 -7.67 6.71 -7.38
N ASP A 466 -8.92 7.17 -7.31
CA ASP A 466 -9.45 7.98 -6.20
C ASP A 466 -9.78 7.14 -4.96
N MET A 467 -8.76 6.45 -4.45
CA MET A 467 -8.85 5.66 -3.23
C MET A 467 -8.79 6.57 -1.98
N THR A 468 -9.56 6.21 -0.97
CA THR A 468 -9.56 6.89 0.33
C THR A 468 -8.29 6.55 1.12
N ARG A 469 -7.57 7.55 1.59
CA ARG A 469 -6.42 7.37 2.49
C ARG A 469 -6.91 6.85 3.85
N ARG A 470 -6.27 5.81 4.40
CA ARG A 470 -6.63 5.22 5.70
C ARG A 470 -5.48 5.22 6.72
N GLY A 471 -4.27 4.90 6.28
CA GLY A 471 -3.14 4.64 7.19
C GLY A 471 -2.12 5.77 7.24
N HIS A 472 -1.69 6.15 8.43
CA HIS A 472 -0.68 7.18 8.67
C HIS A 472 0.38 6.70 9.66
N PHE A 473 1.62 7.13 9.46
CA PHE A 473 2.76 6.81 10.33
C PHE A 473 3.68 8.03 10.45
N ARG A 474 4.17 8.30 11.67
CA ARG A 474 5.24 9.28 11.95
C ARG A 474 6.09 8.79 13.11
N CYS A 475 7.34 9.19 13.15
CA CYS A 475 8.24 8.94 14.27
C CYS A 475 9.24 10.07 14.48
N SER A 476 10.00 9.97 15.57
CA SER A 476 11.09 10.90 15.93
C SER A 476 12.21 11.04 14.88
N ASN A 477 12.36 10.09 13.95
CA ASN A 477 13.40 10.14 12.92
C ASN A 477 12.86 10.67 11.58
N GLY A 478 13.29 11.87 11.18
CA GLY A 478 12.87 12.51 9.94
C GLY A 478 13.18 11.74 8.66
N SER A 479 14.26 10.93 8.63
CA SER A 479 14.61 10.11 7.46
C SER A 479 13.65 8.93 7.28
N ILE A 480 13.19 8.31 8.39
CA ILE A 480 12.17 7.26 8.34
C ILE A 480 10.82 7.85 7.91
N ASN A 481 10.47 9.05 8.38
CA ASN A 481 9.27 9.75 7.90
C ASN A 481 9.35 10.02 6.40
N LYS A 482 10.51 10.46 5.90
CA LYS A 482 10.74 10.66 4.46
C LYS A 482 10.63 9.35 3.67
N LEU A 483 11.17 8.24 4.19
CA LEU A 483 10.98 6.92 3.58
C LEU A 483 9.50 6.56 3.47
N HIS A 484 8.72 6.72 4.55
CA HIS A 484 7.28 6.44 4.54
C HIS A 484 6.52 7.32 3.54
N GLU A 485 6.84 8.62 3.47
CA GLU A 485 6.29 9.50 2.43
C GLU A 485 6.64 9.02 1.01
N ASN A 486 7.86 8.53 0.80
CA ASN A 486 8.28 8.00 -0.50
C ASN A 486 7.49 6.73 -0.86
N VAL A 487 7.20 5.86 0.11
CA VAL A 487 6.31 4.70 -0.09
C VAL A 487 4.92 5.15 -0.52
N VAL A 488 4.32 6.11 0.19
CA VAL A 488 3.01 6.67 -0.16
C VAL A 488 3.00 7.27 -1.57
N ARG A 489 4.02 8.06 -1.93
CA ARG A 489 4.10 8.67 -3.26
C ARG A 489 4.25 7.62 -4.36
N SER A 490 5.00 6.56 -4.09
CA SER A 490 5.19 5.46 -5.05
C SER A 490 3.94 4.62 -5.24
N MET A 491 3.20 4.39 -4.15
CA MET A 491 1.88 3.76 -4.23
C MET A 491 0.93 4.61 -5.07
N LYS A 492 0.78 5.91 -4.77
CA LYS A 492 -0.07 6.80 -5.58
C LYS A 492 0.31 6.74 -7.06
N GLY A 493 1.60 6.84 -7.36
CA GLY A 493 2.09 6.85 -8.73
C GLY A 493 1.75 5.59 -9.53
N ASN A 494 1.61 4.46 -8.86
CA ASN A 494 1.44 3.17 -9.51
C ASN A 494 0.05 2.55 -9.33
N PHE A 495 -0.90 3.27 -8.73
CA PHE A 495 -2.30 2.85 -8.61
C PHE A 495 -3.15 3.73 -9.54
N LEU A 496 -3.02 3.49 -10.84
CA LEU A 496 -3.74 4.21 -11.90
C LEU A 496 -4.52 3.19 -12.71
N SER A 497 -5.78 2.98 -12.35
CA SER A 497 -6.67 1.91 -12.84
C SER A 497 -6.27 0.49 -12.45
N ILE A 498 -4.97 0.15 -12.50
CA ILE A 498 -4.41 -1.15 -12.11
C ILE A 498 -3.14 -0.92 -11.25
N PRO A 499 -2.69 -1.91 -10.45
CA PRO A 499 -1.48 -1.78 -9.63
C PRO A 499 -0.23 -2.00 -10.49
N THR A 500 0.20 -0.98 -11.23
CA THR A 500 1.36 -1.06 -12.13
C THR A 500 2.68 -1.30 -11.40
N ASP A 501 3.70 -1.85 -12.06
CA ASP A 501 5.07 -1.88 -11.55
C ASP A 501 5.63 -0.45 -11.42
N CYS A 502 5.73 0.25 -12.55
CA CYS A 502 6.32 1.58 -12.63
C CYS A 502 5.48 2.48 -13.55
N PRO A 503 5.54 3.82 -13.42
CA PRO A 503 4.62 4.70 -14.15
C PRO A 503 5.22 5.44 -15.36
N GLN A 504 6.51 5.24 -15.66
CA GLN A 504 7.29 6.09 -16.57
C GLN A 504 7.73 5.40 -17.86
N ARG A 505 8.27 4.17 -17.82
CA ARG A 505 8.87 3.50 -19.00
C ARG A 505 7.82 2.75 -19.85
N ASP A 506 8.28 2.04 -20.87
CA ASP A 506 7.49 1.18 -21.77
C ASP A 506 7.04 -0.13 -21.09
N GLU A 507 6.40 -0.02 -19.93
CA GLU A 507 5.93 -1.16 -19.14
C GLU A 507 4.60 -0.83 -18.47
N ARG A 508 4.59 -0.33 -17.22
CA ARG A 508 3.35 0.13 -16.55
C ARG A 508 2.28 -0.96 -16.52
N LEU A 509 2.71 -2.18 -16.23
CA LEU A 509 1.88 -3.39 -16.27
C LEU A 509 1.53 -3.83 -14.85
N GLY A 510 0.38 -4.48 -14.69
CA GLY A 510 -0.06 -5.00 -13.38
C GLY A 510 0.69 -6.26 -12.98
N TRP A 511 1.98 -6.15 -12.68
CA TRP A 511 2.83 -7.26 -12.28
C TRP A 511 2.36 -7.88 -10.98
N THR A 512 2.09 -9.18 -11.02
CA THR A 512 1.39 -9.88 -9.93
C THR A 512 2.25 -10.03 -8.67
N GLY A 513 3.56 -10.27 -8.83
CA GLY A 513 4.49 -10.45 -7.72
C GLY A 513 4.69 -9.17 -6.90
N ASP A 514 4.75 -8.04 -7.57
CA ASP A 514 4.90 -6.70 -7.01
C ASP A 514 3.73 -6.35 -6.09
N ILE A 515 2.50 -6.45 -6.62
CA ILE A 515 1.32 -6.16 -5.80
C ILE A 515 1.14 -7.17 -4.69
N GLN A 516 1.50 -8.44 -4.88
CA GLN A 516 1.45 -9.44 -3.82
C GLN A 516 2.28 -9.02 -2.60
N ILE A 517 3.56 -8.71 -2.80
CA ILE A 517 4.45 -8.37 -1.67
C ILE A 517 4.11 -7.01 -1.04
N PHE A 518 3.51 -6.11 -1.82
CA PHE A 518 3.12 -4.78 -1.35
C PHE A 518 1.70 -4.70 -0.79
N CYS A 519 0.85 -5.71 -1.01
CA CYS A 519 -0.57 -5.70 -0.64
C CYS A 519 -0.81 -5.34 0.83
N PRO A 520 -0.08 -5.90 1.84
CA PRO A 520 -0.29 -5.52 3.24
C PRO A 520 -0.07 -4.03 3.50
N THR A 521 1.02 -3.47 2.94
CA THR A 521 1.30 -2.03 3.01
C THR A 521 0.21 -1.22 2.31
N ALA A 522 -0.21 -1.65 1.11
CA ALA A 522 -1.22 -0.96 0.32
C ALA A 522 -2.58 -0.90 1.06
N SER A 523 -3.02 -2.02 1.62
CA SER A 523 -4.29 -2.14 2.36
C SER A 523 -4.29 -1.41 3.70
N PHE A 524 -3.13 -1.18 4.30
CA PHE A 524 -3.02 -0.26 5.44
C PHE A 524 -3.11 1.21 4.98
N LEU A 525 -2.36 1.59 3.93
CA LEU A 525 -2.23 2.98 3.52
C LEU A 525 -3.54 3.54 2.93
N TYR A 526 -4.24 2.78 2.08
CA TYR A 526 -5.45 3.21 1.39
C TYR A 526 -6.53 2.12 1.40
N ASP A 527 -7.78 2.53 1.16
CA ASP A 527 -8.84 1.59 0.82
C ASP A 527 -8.60 0.99 -0.58
N THR A 528 -7.96 -0.17 -0.59
CA THR A 528 -7.61 -0.89 -1.82
C THR A 528 -8.59 -2.02 -2.13
N THR A 529 -9.64 -2.21 -1.32
CA THR A 529 -10.48 -3.41 -1.40
C THR A 529 -11.24 -3.50 -2.72
N GLY A 530 -11.98 -2.45 -3.10
CA GLY A 530 -12.68 -2.40 -4.39
C GLY A 530 -11.73 -2.39 -5.59
N PHE A 531 -10.61 -1.68 -5.47
CA PHE A 531 -9.57 -1.61 -6.51
C PHE A 531 -8.94 -2.97 -6.81
N LEU A 532 -8.45 -3.68 -5.80
CA LEU A 532 -7.79 -4.97 -5.97
C LEU A 532 -8.78 -6.12 -6.16
N SER A 533 -10.01 -6.02 -5.65
CA SER A 533 -11.11 -6.96 -5.98
C SER A 533 -11.42 -6.93 -7.48
N GLY A 534 -11.54 -5.75 -8.07
CA GLY A 534 -11.75 -5.60 -9.53
C GLY A 534 -10.58 -6.15 -10.35
N TRP A 535 -9.34 -5.90 -9.92
CA TRP A 535 -8.14 -6.47 -10.56
C TRP A 535 -8.09 -8.01 -10.44
N LEU A 536 -8.49 -8.58 -9.30
CA LEU A 536 -8.58 -10.03 -9.11
C LEU A 536 -9.67 -10.68 -9.97
N ASP A 537 -10.81 -10.01 -10.18
CA ASP A 537 -11.83 -10.47 -11.13
C ASP A 537 -11.28 -10.60 -12.55
N GLU A 538 -10.36 -9.71 -12.95
CA GLU A 538 -9.68 -9.76 -14.25
C GLU A 538 -8.65 -10.88 -14.31
N LEU A 539 -7.81 -11.01 -13.28
CA LEU A 539 -6.80 -12.07 -13.16
C LEU A 539 -7.45 -13.46 -13.26
N ALA A 540 -8.55 -13.67 -12.53
CA ALA A 540 -9.31 -14.90 -12.55
C ALA A 540 -9.99 -15.13 -13.90
N ALA A 541 -10.54 -14.09 -14.53
CA ALA A 541 -11.19 -14.23 -15.83
C ALA A 541 -10.17 -14.63 -16.93
N GLU A 542 -8.99 -14.02 -16.97
CA GLU A 542 -7.94 -14.37 -17.93
C GLU A 542 -7.38 -15.78 -17.67
N GLN A 543 -7.19 -16.16 -16.41
CA GLN A 543 -6.72 -17.50 -16.03
C GLN A 543 -7.72 -18.59 -16.42
N LEU A 544 -9.01 -18.38 -16.16
CA LEU A 544 -10.04 -19.43 -16.23
C LEU A 544 -10.77 -19.51 -17.58
N LEU A 545 -10.86 -18.40 -18.34
CA LEU A 545 -11.70 -18.33 -19.55
C LEU A 545 -10.92 -18.36 -20.87
N GLU A 546 -9.61 -18.13 -20.86
CA GLU A 546 -8.80 -18.21 -22.08
C GLU A 546 -8.39 -19.65 -22.41
N ASP A 547 -8.55 -20.04 -23.68
CA ASP A 547 -8.06 -21.31 -24.23
C ASP A 547 -6.51 -21.43 -24.10
N GLY A 548 -6.03 -22.37 -23.29
CA GLY A 548 -4.59 -22.61 -23.06
C GLY A 548 -4.32 -23.59 -21.90
N PRO A 549 -3.07 -24.07 -21.69
CA PRO A 549 -2.80 -25.08 -20.67
C PRO A 549 -3.01 -24.55 -19.23
N ASP A 550 -3.66 -25.41 -18.44
CA ASP A 550 -3.64 -25.68 -17.00
C ASP A 550 -3.32 -24.51 -16.05
N GLY A 551 -4.35 -23.94 -15.41
CA GLY A 551 -4.29 -23.22 -14.13
C GLY A 551 -3.32 -22.05 -13.90
N VAL A 552 -2.48 -21.65 -14.85
CA VAL A 552 -1.49 -20.57 -14.70
C VAL A 552 -2.14 -19.21 -15.02
N PRO A 553 -2.19 -18.25 -14.08
CA PRO A 553 -2.66 -16.88 -14.36
C PRO A 553 -1.64 -16.11 -15.20
N GLY A 554 -2.03 -14.94 -15.74
CA GLY A 554 -1.08 -14.03 -16.38
C GLY A 554 0.01 -13.55 -15.41
N LEU A 555 1.23 -13.36 -15.92
CA LEU A 555 2.36 -12.79 -15.15
C LEU A 555 2.13 -11.30 -14.81
N VAL A 556 1.38 -10.64 -15.70
CA VAL A 556 0.82 -9.31 -15.52
C VAL A 556 -0.69 -9.40 -15.76
N CYS A 557 -1.46 -8.54 -15.10
CA CYS A 557 -2.91 -8.46 -15.32
C CYS A 557 -3.37 -6.99 -15.44
N PRO A 558 -4.13 -6.62 -16.50
CA PRO A 558 -4.49 -7.44 -17.66
C PRO A 558 -3.29 -8.00 -18.45
N ASP A 559 -3.43 -9.22 -18.96
CA ASP A 559 -2.39 -9.91 -19.73
C ASP A 559 -2.21 -9.23 -21.10
N VAL A 560 -0.95 -9.10 -21.51
CA VAL A 560 -0.55 -8.47 -22.77
C VAL A 560 0.49 -9.32 -23.47
N ARG A 561 0.61 -9.16 -24.79
CA ARG A 561 1.63 -9.88 -25.56
C ARG A 561 3.01 -9.29 -25.28
N LEU A 562 3.78 -9.95 -24.44
CA LEU A 562 5.16 -9.60 -24.11
C LEU A 562 6.14 -10.19 -25.16
N PRO A 563 6.81 -9.35 -25.97
CA PRO A 563 7.71 -9.84 -27.02
C PRO A 563 8.88 -10.67 -26.48
N GLY A 564 8.94 -11.94 -26.92
CA GLY A 564 10.00 -12.88 -26.53
C GLY A 564 9.84 -13.48 -25.15
N TRP A 565 8.65 -13.42 -24.56
CA TRP A 565 8.28 -14.12 -23.32
C TRP A 565 7.21 -15.18 -23.59
N PRO A 566 7.28 -16.35 -22.92
CA PRO A 566 6.25 -17.38 -23.01
C PRO A 566 4.96 -16.91 -22.33
N LYS A 567 3.80 -17.17 -22.96
CA LYS A 567 2.49 -16.69 -22.47
C LYS A 567 2.13 -17.21 -21.06
N ARG A 568 2.45 -18.46 -20.75
CA ARG A 568 2.07 -19.11 -19.47
C ARG A 568 3.22 -19.92 -18.88
N MET A 569 4.23 -19.24 -18.38
CA MET A 569 5.32 -19.87 -17.63
C MET A 569 5.06 -19.71 -16.13
N PRO A 570 4.71 -20.77 -15.37
CA PRO A 570 4.53 -20.69 -13.93
C PRO A 570 5.75 -20.12 -13.20
N GLN A 571 5.49 -19.14 -12.34
CA GLN A 571 6.45 -18.43 -11.51
C GLN A 571 5.91 -18.35 -10.08
N ALA A 572 6.57 -19.00 -9.12
CA ALA A 572 6.27 -18.85 -7.69
C ALA A 572 6.53 -17.41 -7.26
N LEU A 573 5.94 -16.94 -6.16
CA LEU A 573 5.83 -15.53 -5.78
C LEU A 573 4.94 -14.74 -6.74
N TRP A 574 5.18 -14.73 -8.06
CA TRP A 574 4.35 -13.94 -8.98
C TRP A 574 2.92 -14.47 -9.07
N HIS A 575 2.72 -15.73 -9.41
CA HIS A 575 1.37 -16.27 -9.59
C HIS A 575 0.70 -16.66 -8.26
N ASP A 576 1.47 -16.77 -7.18
CA ASP A 576 0.99 -16.94 -5.82
C ASP A 576 0.13 -15.75 -5.34
N ALA A 577 0.18 -14.62 -6.06
CA ALA A 577 -0.76 -13.51 -5.91
C ALA A 577 -2.23 -13.95 -5.96
N THR A 578 -2.56 -15.00 -6.73
CA THR A 578 -3.91 -15.60 -6.81
C THR A 578 -4.43 -16.07 -5.45
N VAL A 579 -3.55 -16.46 -4.53
CA VAL A 579 -3.91 -16.94 -3.18
C VAL A 579 -3.66 -15.86 -2.13
N ILE A 580 -2.49 -15.21 -2.19
CA ILE A 580 -2.03 -14.29 -1.14
C ILE A 580 -2.77 -12.95 -1.17
N VAL A 581 -3.00 -12.36 -2.35
CA VAL A 581 -3.67 -11.05 -2.45
C VAL A 581 -5.11 -11.14 -1.92
N PRO A 582 -5.94 -12.11 -2.32
CA PRO A 582 -7.29 -12.22 -1.76
C PRO A 582 -7.30 -12.43 -0.24
N TYR A 583 -6.39 -13.24 0.28
CA TYR A 583 -6.30 -13.50 1.72
C TYR A 583 -5.84 -12.25 2.51
N SER A 584 -4.92 -11.47 1.96
CA SER A 584 -4.48 -10.18 2.54
C SER A 584 -5.62 -9.15 2.57
N LEU A 585 -6.40 -9.07 1.48
CA LEU A 585 -7.59 -8.23 1.42
C LEU A 585 -8.64 -8.66 2.43
N TYR A 586 -8.96 -9.95 2.51
CA TYR A 586 -9.87 -10.51 3.51
C TYR A 586 -9.44 -10.14 4.93
N THR A 587 -8.15 -10.31 5.24
CA THR A 587 -7.60 -9.98 6.57
C THR A 587 -7.81 -8.49 6.90
N SER A 588 -7.73 -7.61 5.90
CA SER A 588 -7.89 -6.17 6.06
C SER A 588 -9.35 -5.68 6.07
N SER A 589 -10.26 -6.34 5.34
CA SER A 589 -11.63 -5.88 5.11
C SER A 589 -12.72 -6.72 5.79
N SER A 590 -12.39 -7.95 6.22
CA SER A 590 -13.35 -9.01 6.61
C SER A 590 -14.31 -9.45 5.49
N ASP A 591 -13.99 -9.18 4.22
CA ASP A 591 -14.83 -9.57 3.09
C ASP A 591 -14.60 -11.04 2.69
N SER A 592 -15.41 -11.96 3.23
CA SER A 592 -15.36 -13.38 2.85
C SER A 592 -15.93 -13.67 1.45
N ASN A 593 -16.75 -12.78 0.88
CA ASN A 593 -17.28 -12.93 -0.48
C ASN A 593 -16.14 -12.83 -1.50
N LEU A 594 -15.13 -12.02 -1.21
CA LEU A 594 -13.91 -11.95 -2.03
C LEU A 594 -13.20 -13.31 -2.10
N LEU A 595 -13.11 -14.04 -0.99
CA LEU A 595 -12.53 -15.39 -0.99
C LEU A 595 -13.39 -16.39 -1.79
N GLU A 596 -14.73 -16.32 -1.65
CA GLU A 596 -15.62 -17.22 -2.41
C GLU A 596 -15.53 -16.97 -3.92
N LYS A 597 -15.53 -15.70 -4.35
CA LYS A 597 -15.37 -15.32 -5.77
C LYS A 597 -14.06 -15.84 -6.37
N GLN A 598 -12.97 -15.79 -5.61
CA GLN A 598 -11.63 -16.12 -6.07
C GLN A 598 -11.24 -17.59 -5.85
N PHE A 599 -12.09 -18.37 -5.17
CA PHE A 599 -11.78 -19.74 -4.76
C PHE A 599 -11.36 -20.65 -5.93
N GLU A 600 -12.04 -20.57 -7.06
CA GLU A 600 -11.73 -21.41 -8.23
C GLU A 600 -10.42 -21.02 -8.90
N SER A 601 -10.08 -19.74 -8.94
CA SER A 601 -8.78 -19.24 -9.43
C SER A 601 -7.62 -19.73 -8.56
N MET A 602 -7.77 -19.65 -7.23
CA MET A 602 -6.81 -20.19 -6.26
C MET A 602 -6.59 -21.69 -6.44
N ARG A 603 -7.69 -22.44 -6.57
CA ARG A 603 -7.64 -23.89 -6.73
C ARG A 603 -6.97 -24.28 -8.04
N ALA A 604 -7.32 -23.61 -9.13
CA ALA A 604 -6.71 -23.85 -10.44
C ALA A 604 -5.19 -23.62 -10.40
N TRP A 605 -4.74 -22.56 -9.71
CA TRP A 605 -3.31 -22.33 -9.51
C TRP A 605 -2.62 -23.51 -8.80
N LEU A 606 -3.15 -23.95 -7.64
CA LEU A 606 -2.50 -24.99 -6.84
C LEU A 606 -2.59 -26.41 -7.44
N GLU A 607 -3.70 -26.75 -8.10
CA GLU A 607 -3.93 -28.09 -8.64
C GLU A 607 -3.37 -28.28 -10.05
N GLN A 608 -3.26 -27.20 -10.83
CA GLN A 608 -2.93 -27.26 -12.26
C GLN A 608 -1.78 -26.32 -12.66
N GLY A 609 -1.70 -25.13 -12.04
CA GLY A 609 -0.75 -24.10 -12.45
C GLY A 609 0.68 -24.26 -11.92
N VAL A 610 0.86 -24.76 -10.70
CA VAL A 610 2.18 -25.01 -10.12
C VAL A 610 2.90 -26.14 -10.88
N ASP A 611 4.12 -25.86 -11.36
CA ASP A 611 4.95 -26.86 -12.05
C ASP A 611 5.58 -27.85 -11.05
N ARG A 612 4.94 -29.00 -10.87
CA ARG A 612 5.38 -30.11 -10.00
C ARG A 612 5.88 -31.33 -10.78
N GLU A 613 6.29 -31.16 -12.05
CA GLU A 613 6.71 -32.27 -12.92
C GLU A 613 7.97 -33.03 -12.42
N GLY A 614 8.70 -32.48 -11.43
CA GLY A 614 9.81 -33.15 -10.75
C GLY A 614 9.43 -34.42 -9.96
N GLY A 615 8.13 -34.63 -9.69
CA GLY A 615 7.58 -35.90 -9.20
C GLY A 615 7.72 -36.17 -7.69
N ASP A 616 8.43 -35.34 -6.94
CA ASP A 616 8.55 -35.41 -5.47
C ASP A 616 7.42 -34.64 -4.74
N GLY A 617 6.68 -33.81 -5.49
CA GLY A 617 5.57 -32.98 -5.02
C GLY A 617 5.95 -31.53 -4.72
N LEU A 618 7.24 -31.17 -4.69
CA LEU A 618 7.74 -29.80 -4.66
C LEU A 618 7.82 -29.23 -6.10
N TRP A 619 8.34 -28.02 -6.26
CA TRP A 619 8.54 -27.45 -7.60
C TRP A 619 9.54 -28.28 -8.41
N ASN A 620 9.30 -28.32 -9.72
CA ASN A 620 10.24 -28.87 -10.69
C ASN A 620 11.61 -28.17 -10.56
N PRO A 621 12.69 -28.89 -10.22
CA PRO A 621 14.00 -28.29 -9.96
C PRO A 621 14.67 -27.71 -11.21
N ASP A 622 14.22 -28.12 -12.41
CA ASP A 622 14.74 -27.61 -13.68
C ASP A 622 13.97 -26.36 -14.17
N ARG A 623 12.93 -25.94 -13.43
CA ARG A 623 12.11 -24.78 -13.80
C ARG A 623 12.82 -23.48 -13.43
N TRP A 624 13.14 -22.67 -14.44
CA TRP A 624 13.65 -21.32 -14.21
C TRP A 624 12.61 -20.45 -13.48
N GLN A 625 13.04 -19.80 -12.41
CA GLN A 625 12.24 -18.92 -11.57
C GLN A 625 12.90 -17.54 -11.49
N PHE A 626 12.10 -16.48 -11.41
CA PHE A 626 12.60 -15.13 -11.10
C PHE A 626 13.30 -15.07 -9.72
N GLY A 627 12.86 -15.89 -8.75
CA GLY A 627 13.48 -16.03 -7.44
C GLY A 627 13.43 -14.74 -6.60
N ASP A 628 14.51 -14.43 -5.89
CA ASP A 628 14.63 -13.20 -5.11
C ASP A 628 15.07 -12.02 -6.01
N TRP A 629 14.18 -11.64 -6.93
CA TRP A 629 14.41 -10.62 -7.95
C TRP A 629 15.02 -9.34 -7.39
N LEU A 630 16.06 -8.82 -8.04
CA LEU A 630 16.78 -7.61 -7.62
C LEU A 630 17.49 -7.70 -6.26
N ASP A 631 17.91 -8.91 -5.86
CA ASP A 631 19.01 -9.08 -4.91
C ASP A 631 20.17 -8.13 -5.30
N PRO A 632 20.70 -7.32 -4.36
CA PRO A 632 21.74 -6.33 -4.67
C PRO A 632 23.06 -6.91 -5.20
N THR A 633 23.24 -8.23 -5.11
CA THR A 633 24.40 -8.95 -5.67
C THR A 633 24.14 -9.54 -7.06
N ALA A 634 22.89 -9.53 -7.54
CA ALA A 634 22.54 -9.96 -8.89
C ALA A 634 23.18 -9.01 -9.93
N PRO A 635 23.74 -9.54 -11.03
CA PRO A 635 24.27 -8.70 -12.11
C PRO A 635 23.19 -7.77 -12.69
N PRO A 636 23.51 -6.52 -13.08
CA PRO A 636 22.52 -5.57 -13.60
C PRO A 636 21.70 -6.07 -14.80
N ASP A 637 22.31 -6.91 -15.64
CA ASP A 637 21.71 -7.56 -16.82
C ASP A 637 20.97 -8.87 -16.52
N GLN A 638 21.16 -9.44 -15.31
CA GLN A 638 20.55 -10.70 -14.87
C GLN A 638 19.90 -10.56 -13.48
N PRO A 639 18.90 -9.68 -13.33
CA PRO A 639 18.26 -9.38 -12.04
C PRO A 639 17.60 -10.57 -11.31
N GLY A 640 17.34 -11.68 -11.99
CA GLY A 640 16.82 -12.93 -11.38
C GLY A 640 17.90 -13.88 -10.87
N TYR A 641 19.18 -13.60 -11.13
CA TYR A 641 20.31 -14.41 -10.67
C TYR A 641 20.73 -13.98 -9.26
N SER A 642 19.80 -14.15 -8.31
CA SER A 642 20.00 -13.85 -6.89
C SER A 642 20.94 -14.85 -6.21
N ARG A 643 21.45 -14.52 -5.01
CA ARG A 643 22.24 -15.47 -4.20
C ARG A 643 21.41 -16.58 -3.59
N THR A 644 20.11 -16.36 -3.44
CA THR A 644 19.20 -17.36 -2.89
C THR A 644 18.77 -18.29 -4.02
N ASP A 645 18.87 -19.60 -3.79
CA ASP A 645 18.41 -20.58 -4.78
C ASP A 645 16.94 -20.33 -5.13
N SER A 646 16.65 -20.14 -6.41
CA SER A 646 15.34 -19.69 -6.88
C SER A 646 14.26 -20.78 -6.75
N VAL A 647 14.66 -22.06 -6.82
CA VAL A 647 13.75 -23.19 -6.61
C VAL A 647 13.42 -23.33 -5.13
N MET A 648 14.39 -23.11 -4.23
CA MET A 648 14.14 -23.04 -2.79
C MET A 648 13.17 -21.91 -2.40
N VAL A 649 13.26 -20.74 -3.06
CA VAL A 649 12.24 -19.68 -2.92
C VAL A 649 10.87 -20.20 -3.37
N ALA A 650 10.80 -20.86 -4.53
CA ALA A 650 9.55 -21.41 -5.06
C ALA A 650 8.92 -22.46 -4.12
N ASP A 651 9.73 -23.37 -3.58
CA ASP A 651 9.29 -24.39 -2.62
C ASP A 651 8.83 -23.78 -1.30
N ALA A 652 9.51 -22.74 -0.80
CA ALA A 652 9.08 -22.00 0.38
C ALA A 652 7.71 -21.36 0.20
N TYR A 653 7.50 -20.71 -0.95
CA TYR A 653 6.21 -20.14 -1.33
C TYR A 653 5.14 -21.22 -1.48
N LEU A 654 5.44 -22.36 -2.12
CA LEU A 654 4.50 -23.46 -2.30
C LEU A 654 3.92 -23.96 -0.97
N VAL A 655 4.78 -24.17 0.04
CA VAL A 655 4.35 -24.55 1.38
C VAL A 655 3.44 -23.47 1.99
N HIS A 656 3.84 -22.20 1.86
CA HIS A 656 3.11 -21.07 2.39
C HIS A 656 1.72 -20.92 1.76
N VAL A 657 1.62 -20.88 0.43
CA VAL A 657 0.33 -20.71 -0.27
C VAL A 657 -0.60 -21.90 -0.07
N THR A 658 -0.07 -23.12 0.04
CA THR A 658 -0.88 -24.32 0.33
C THR A 658 -1.49 -24.22 1.74
N SER A 659 -0.71 -23.75 2.73
CA SER A 659 -1.20 -23.48 4.10
C SER A 659 -2.26 -22.37 4.13
N VAL A 660 -2.05 -21.28 3.38
CA VAL A 660 -3.03 -20.19 3.26
C VAL A 660 -4.33 -20.70 2.60
N PHE A 661 -4.23 -21.50 1.55
CA PHE A 661 -5.41 -22.05 0.88
C PHE A 661 -6.21 -23.01 1.77
N ALA A 662 -5.54 -23.82 2.61
CA ALA A 662 -6.22 -24.63 3.61
C ALA A 662 -7.01 -23.77 4.61
N LYS A 663 -6.44 -22.63 5.06
CA LYS A 663 -7.15 -21.64 5.89
C LYS A 663 -8.36 -21.07 5.15
N VAL A 664 -8.22 -20.69 3.88
CA VAL A 664 -9.33 -20.20 3.04
C VAL A 664 -10.44 -21.26 2.94
N CYS A 665 -10.10 -22.52 2.68
CA CYS A 665 -11.08 -23.61 2.64
C CYS A 665 -11.87 -23.69 3.95
N ARG A 666 -11.20 -23.60 5.11
CA ARG A 666 -11.86 -23.60 6.42
C ARG A 666 -12.76 -22.39 6.63
N LEU A 667 -12.31 -21.19 6.24
CA LEU A 667 -13.10 -19.96 6.33
C LEU A 667 -14.37 -20.00 5.49
N LEU A 668 -14.34 -20.68 4.35
CA LEU A 668 -15.49 -20.89 3.46
C LEU A 668 -16.30 -22.16 3.82
N ASN A 669 -16.03 -22.78 4.96
CA ASN A 669 -16.68 -24.01 5.43
C ASN A 669 -16.56 -25.20 4.45
N LYS A 670 -15.48 -25.25 3.66
CA LYS A 670 -15.12 -26.37 2.77
C LYS A 670 -14.14 -27.32 3.50
N LEU A 671 -14.63 -27.96 4.57
CA LEU A 671 -13.80 -28.66 5.56
C LEU A 671 -12.98 -29.83 5.01
N ASP A 672 -13.54 -30.67 4.14
CA ASP A 672 -12.80 -31.78 3.52
C ASP A 672 -11.59 -31.31 2.70
N LEU A 673 -11.75 -30.18 2.00
CA LEU A 673 -10.65 -29.55 1.27
C LEU A 673 -9.64 -28.92 2.24
N ALA A 674 -10.10 -28.30 3.33
CA ALA A 674 -9.22 -27.77 4.35
C ALA A 674 -8.31 -28.88 4.92
N ASP A 675 -8.88 -30.04 5.27
CA ASP A 675 -8.11 -31.17 5.80
C ASP A 675 -7.15 -31.76 4.75
N LYS A 676 -7.57 -31.86 3.48
CA LYS A 676 -6.69 -32.25 2.35
C LYS A 676 -5.49 -31.32 2.24
N TYR A 677 -5.71 -30.02 2.21
CA TYR A 677 -4.66 -29.03 1.99
C TYR A 677 -3.79 -28.79 3.23
N ASP A 678 -4.32 -28.95 4.44
CA ASP A 678 -3.50 -28.97 5.66
C ASP A 678 -2.55 -30.18 5.67
N ALA A 679 -3.05 -31.37 5.32
CA ALA A 679 -2.20 -32.56 5.20
C ALA A 679 -1.12 -32.38 4.11
N GLU A 680 -1.48 -31.80 2.97
CA GLU A 680 -0.54 -31.50 1.89
C GLU A 680 0.49 -30.44 2.30
N ALA A 681 0.10 -29.35 2.96
CA ALA A 681 1.02 -28.34 3.46
C ALA A 681 2.03 -28.93 4.46
N LEU A 682 1.58 -29.82 5.36
CA LEU A 682 2.46 -30.54 6.29
C LEU A 682 3.44 -31.47 5.54
N ARG A 683 2.97 -32.19 4.52
CA ARG A 683 3.81 -33.06 3.68
C ARG A 683 4.87 -32.25 2.93
N LEU A 684 4.47 -31.16 2.26
CA LEU A 684 5.38 -30.27 1.53
C LEU A 684 6.39 -29.60 2.45
N ARG A 685 5.97 -29.18 3.65
CA ARG A 685 6.87 -28.66 4.68
C ARG A 685 7.92 -29.69 5.08
N SER A 686 7.54 -30.96 5.27
CA SER A 686 8.51 -32.04 5.55
C SER A 686 9.51 -32.21 4.41
N LEU A 687 9.06 -32.21 3.16
CA LEU A 687 9.95 -32.31 2.00
C LEU A 687 10.92 -31.13 1.90
N PHE A 688 10.43 -29.92 2.14
CA PHE A 688 11.27 -28.71 2.21
C PHE A 688 12.33 -28.86 3.31
N GLN A 689 11.92 -29.30 4.50
CA GLN A 689 12.82 -29.48 5.64
C GLN A 689 13.92 -30.51 5.35
N ASP A 690 13.57 -31.62 4.69
CA ASP A 690 14.53 -32.68 4.35
C ASP A 690 15.50 -32.24 3.25
N ARG A 691 15.03 -31.43 2.30
CA ARG A 691 15.84 -30.90 1.20
C ARG A 691 16.78 -29.77 1.63
N TYR A 692 16.29 -28.84 2.45
CA TYR A 692 16.98 -27.56 2.68
C TYR A 692 17.44 -27.33 4.12
N ILE A 693 16.92 -28.06 5.12
CA ILE A 693 17.24 -27.81 6.55
C ILE A 693 18.00 -28.99 7.15
N THR A 694 19.29 -28.76 7.42
CA THR A 694 20.16 -29.74 8.08
C THR A 694 19.64 -30.11 9.48
N PRO A 695 20.04 -31.28 10.05
CA PRO A 695 19.65 -31.67 11.41
C PRO A 695 20.05 -30.68 12.52
N ALA A 696 21.03 -29.81 12.26
CA ALA A 696 21.48 -28.75 13.15
C ALA A 696 20.62 -27.46 13.06
N GLY A 697 19.68 -27.39 12.11
CA GLY A 697 18.84 -26.21 11.86
C GLY A 697 19.43 -25.19 10.89
N ASN A 698 20.57 -25.48 10.24
CA ASN A 698 21.11 -24.60 9.20
C ASN A 698 20.39 -24.83 7.88
N LEU A 699 20.06 -23.74 7.20
CA LEU A 699 19.45 -23.72 5.88
C LEU A 699 20.52 -23.81 4.78
N MET A 700 20.27 -24.59 3.72
CA MET A 700 21.16 -24.76 2.57
C MET A 700 21.49 -23.41 1.91
N SER A 701 20.47 -22.66 1.50
CA SER A 701 20.61 -21.29 1.00
C SER A 701 20.73 -20.31 2.17
N ASN A 702 21.92 -20.26 2.76
CA ASN A 702 22.23 -19.43 3.92
C ASN A 702 22.40 -17.94 3.55
N THR A 703 21.31 -17.31 3.10
CA THR A 703 21.20 -15.89 2.70
C THR A 703 20.22 -15.15 3.62
N GLN A 704 20.19 -13.81 3.55
CA GLN A 704 19.21 -13.02 4.31
C GLN A 704 17.77 -13.41 3.90
N THR A 705 17.50 -13.54 2.60
CA THR A 705 16.19 -13.95 2.06
C THR A 705 15.81 -15.37 2.43
N GLY A 706 16.69 -16.35 2.22
CA GLY A 706 16.38 -17.75 2.49
C GLY A 706 15.97 -17.98 3.95
N ILE A 707 16.72 -17.39 4.89
CA ILE A 707 16.42 -17.50 6.32
C ILE A 707 15.15 -16.71 6.68
N ALA A 708 14.95 -15.52 6.11
CA ALA A 708 13.74 -14.73 6.36
C ALA A 708 12.47 -15.47 5.91
N LEU A 709 12.48 -16.09 4.72
CA LEU A 709 11.39 -16.95 4.24
C LEU A 709 11.15 -18.13 5.18
N ALA A 710 12.21 -18.85 5.58
CA ALA A 710 12.08 -20.01 6.46
C ALA A 710 11.50 -19.66 7.85
N ILE A 711 11.85 -18.48 8.39
CA ILE A 711 11.30 -17.98 9.65
C ILE A 711 9.84 -17.56 9.45
N CYS A 712 9.57 -16.65 8.51
CA CYS A 712 8.24 -16.02 8.38
C CYS A 712 7.17 -16.95 7.80
N PHE A 713 7.56 -17.98 7.04
CA PHE A 713 6.64 -19.01 6.54
C PHE A 713 6.57 -20.25 7.45
N SER A 714 7.17 -20.20 8.65
CA SER A 714 7.14 -21.30 9.64
C SER A 714 7.62 -22.64 9.08
N LEU A 715 8.75 -22.63 8.37
CA LEU A 715 9.29 -23.82 7.67
C LEU A 715 10.18 -24.71 8.56
N TYR A 716 10.60 -24.24 9.73
CA TYR A 716 11.35 -25.04 10.71
C TYR A 716 10.47 -26.11 11.38
N ARG A 717 11.10 -27.11 12.00
CA ARG A 717 10.40 -28.25 12.60
C ARG A 717 9.69 -27.84 13.90
N ASP A 718 8.45 -28.27 14.07
CA ASP A 718 7.67 -28.02 15.30
C ASP A 718 8.19 -28.84 16.51
N GLY A 719 7.73 -28.47 17.71
CA GLY A 719 7.99 -29.21 18.95
C GLY A 719 9.35 -28.88 19.58
N GLU A 720 9.97 -29.86 20.25
CA GLU A 720 11.24 -29.65 20.98
C GLU A 720 12.39 -29.15 20.10
N LYS A 721 12.34 -29.39 18.78
CA LYS A 721 13.36 -28.95 17.82
C LYS A 721 13.17 -27.49 17.38
N GLU A 722 11.97 -26.93 17.51
CA GLU A 722 11.60 -25.59 16.99
C GLU A 722 12.51 -24.52 17.56
N SER A 723 12.60 -24.42 18.90
CA SER A 723 13.44 -23.42 19.57
C SER A 723 14.91 -23.55 19.17
N ARG A 724 15.43 -24.78 19.04
CA ARG A 724 16.82 -25.00 18.63
C ARG A 724 17.09 -24.52 17.19
N GLU A 725 16.22 -24.88 16.25
CA GLU A 725 16.37 -24.52 14.84
C GLU A 725 16.15 -23.02 14.63
N LEU A 726 15.14 -22.41 15.28
CA LEU A 726 14.93 -20.96 15.25
C LEU A 726 16.12 -20.20 15.88
N ASN A 727 16.71 -20.70 16.95
CA ASN A 727 17.94 -20.11 17.52
C ASN A 727 19.13 -20.22 16.55
N ALA A 728 19.26 -21.32 15.80
CA ALA A 728 20.29 -21.47 14.78
C ALA A 728 20.08 -20.47 13.63
N ALA A 729 18.84 -20.36 13.15
CA ALA A 729 18.41 -19.40 12.14
C ALA A 729 18.67 -17.95 12.58
N ALA A 730 18.27 -17.61 13.80
CA ALA A 730 18.48 -16.30 14.43
C ALA A 730 19.98 -15.93 14.43
N LYS A 731 20.84 -16.86 14.86
CA LYS A 731 22.30 -16.66 14.89
C LYS A 731 22.89 -16.52 13.48
N ALA A 732 22.44 -17.33 12.53
CA ALA A 732 22.88 -17.26 11.14
C ALA A 732 22.49 -15.93 10.49
N LEU A 733 21.24 -15.50 10.66
CA LEU A 733 20.74 -14.22 10.16
C LEU A 733 21.49 -13.04 10.77
N SER A 734 21.69 -13.05 12.10
CA SER A 734 22.49 -12.05 12.82
C SER A 734 23.89 -11.89 12.21
N LYS A 735 24.56 -13.02 11.97
CA LYS A 735 25.90 -13.07 11.40
C LYS A 735 25.91 -12.49 9.97
N LEU A 736 24.94 -12.87 9.14
CA LEU A 736 24.84 -12.36 7.76
C LEU A 736 24.60 -10.85 7.71
N VAL A 737 23.67 -10.35 8.53
CA VAL A 737 23.39 -8.91 8.63
C VAL A 737 24.62 -8.13 9.09
N ARG A 738 25.31 -8.60 10.14
CA ARG A 738 26.53 -7.94 10.64
C ARG A 738 27.68 -8.01 9.64
N ALA A 739 27.88 -9.15 8.97
CA ALA A 739 28.90 -9.31 7.94
C ALA A 739 28.66 -8.40 6.72
N ALA A 740 27.39 -8.16 6.38
CA ALA A 740 26.98 -7.19 5.37
C ALA A 740 27.06 -5.73 5.87
N GLN A 741 27.58 -5.49 7.09
CA GLN A 741 27.62 -4.17 7.73
C GLN A 741 26.23 -3.51 7.79
N PHE A 742 25.21 -4.32 8.07
CA PHE A 742 23.79 -3.92 8.15
C PHE A 742 23.19 -3.45 6.83
N LYS A 743 23.86 -3.67 5.70
CA LYS A 743 23.32 -3.42 4.37
C LYS A 743 22.33 -4.50 3.98
N ILE A 744 21.43 -4.14 3.08
CA ILE A 744 20.44 -5.07 2.53
C ILE A 744 21.14 -6.12 1.67
N GLY A 745 20.73 -7.37 1.83
CA GLY A 745 21.12 -8.51 1.00
C GLY A 745 19.91 -9.28 0.47
N THR A 746 18.78 -8.59 0.28
CA THR A 746 17.50 -9.17 -0.16
C THR A 746 16.96 -8.47 -1.40
N GLY A 747 16.32 -9.24 -2.28
CA GLY A 747 15.48 -8.78 -3.38
C GLY A 747 13.99 -8.75 -2.99
N PHE A 748 13.10 -8.94 -3.95
CA PHE A 748 11.64 -8.82 -3.78
C PHE A 748 11.05 -9.86 -2.84
N ALA A 749 11.59 -11.08 -2.79
CA ALA A 749 11.09 -12.14 -1.92
C ALA A 749 11.48 -11.91 -0.46
N GLY A 750 12.71 -11.42 -0.22
CA GLY A 750 13.23 -11.25 1.14
C GLY A 750 12.92 -9.90 1.80
N THR A 751 12.85 -8.82 1.03
CA THR A 751 12.66 -7.45 1.55
C THR A 751 11.39 -7.24 2.36
N PRO A 752 10.20 -7.76 1.97
CA PRO A 752 9.00 -7.64 2.82
C PRO A 752 9.12 -8.38 4.16
N LEU A 753 10.06 -9.33 4.29
CA LEU A 753 10.13 -10.25 5.43
C LEU A 753 11.34 -10.04 6.34
N ILE A 754 12.45 -9.47 5.86
CA ILE A 754 13.73 -9.45 6.60
C ILE A 754 13.63 -8.75 7.97
N THR A 755 12.91 -7.63 8.06
CA THR A 755 12.70 -6.91 9.33
C THR A 755 11.75 -7.68 10.25
N HIS A 756 10.73 -8.35 9.68
CA HIS A 756 9.83 -9.23 10.42
C HIS A 756 10.57 -10.45 10.97
N ALA A 757 11.44 -11.09 10.20
CA ALA A 757 12.22 -12.25 10.62
C ALA A 757 13.20 -11.90 11.76
N LEU A 758 13.86 -10.74 11.68
CA LEU A 758 14.71 -10.21 12.74
C LEU A 758 13.93 -9.89 14.01
N ALA A 759 12.77 -9.24 13.88
CA ALA A 759 11.88 -9.03 15.01
C ALA A 759 11.44 -10.37 15.59
N GLN A 760 10.94 -11.30 14.76
CA GLN A 760 10.40 -12.59 15.16
C GLN A 760 11.39 -13.47 15.93
N THR A 761 12.68 -13.29 15.68
CA THR A 761 13.76 -14.00 16.35
C THR A 761 14.44 -13.20 17.47
N ALA A 762 13.74 -12.25 18.07
CA ALA A 762 14.21 -11.41 19.18
C ALA A 762 15.47 -10.59 18.86
N GLN A 763 15.55 -10.07 17.64
CA GLN A 763 16.65 -9.20 17.19
C GLN A 763 16.18 -7.88 16.54
N PRO A 764 15.18 -7.17 17.10
CA PRO A 764 14.66 -5.92 16.51
C PRO A 764 15.71 -4.83 16.37
N GLN A 765 16.74 -4.80 17.22
CA GLN A 765 17.87 -3.88 17.13
C GLN A 765 18.63 -3.97 15.79
N LEU A 766 18.70 -5.17 15.21
CA LEU A 766 19.32 -5.36 13.89
C LEU A 766 18.42 -4.82 12.78
N ALA A 767 17.11 -5.04 12.87
CA ALA A 767 16.14 -4.47 11.93
C ALA A 767 16.23 -2.94 11.92
N TYR A 768 16.26 -2.30 13.09
CA TYR A 768 16.46 -0.85 13.20
C TYR A 768 17.79 -0.38 12.65
N ARG A 769 18.89 -1.10 12.92
CA ARG A 769 20.21 -0.72 12.40
C ARG A 769 20.26 -0.82 10.87
N MET A 770 19.65 -1.85 10.28
CA MET A 770 19.51 -2.01 8.83
C MET A 770 18.62 -0.91 8.23
N LEU A 771 17.47 -0.63 8.85
CA LEU A 771 16.56 0.43 8.42
C LEU A 771 17.27 1.79 8.39
N CYS A 772 18.14 2.08 9.35
CA CYS A 772 18.88 3.33 9.45
C CYS A 772 20.21 3.35 8.69
N GLU A 773 20.61 2.26 8.02
CA GLU A 773 21.86 2.23 7.24
C GLU A 773 21.73 3.16 6.02
N LYS A 774 22.73 4.01 5.79
CA LYS A 774 22.70 5.07 4.77
C LYS A 774 23.51 4.74 3.52
N SER A 775 24.37 3.73 3.59
CA SER A 775 25.23 3.33 2.48
C SER A 775 24.50 2.39 1.53
N CYS A 776 24.75 2.52 0.23
CA CYS A 776 24.23 1.58 -0.76
C CYS A 776 24.78 0.14 -0.51
N PRO A 777 23.93 -0.92 -0.57
CA PRO A 777 22.47 -0.92 -0.68
C PRO A 777 21.74 -0.79 0.67
N SER A 778 20.77 0.12 0.76
CA SER A 778 19.88 0.26 1.93
C SER A 778 18.63 1.08 1.60
N TRP A 779 17.64 1.14 2.49
CA TRP A 779 16.47 2.02 2.33
C TRP A 779 16.81 3.51 2.50
N MET A 780 17.75 3.88 3.38
CA MET A 780 18.09 5.30 3.56
C MET A 780 19.04 5.80 2.48
N TYR A 781 19.73 4.93 1.75
CA TYR A 781 20.61 5.36 0.67
C TYR A 781 19.85 6.21 -0.37
N PRO A 782 18.73 5.76 -0.98
CA PRO A 782 17.90 6.61 -1.85
C PRO A 782 17.46 7.91 -1.16
N VAL A 783 17.07 7.86 0.11
CA VAL A 783 16.66 9.05 0.87
C VAL A 783 17.81 10.06 0.97
N THR A 784 19.03 9.61 1.25
CA THR A 784 20.22 10.47 1.28
C THR A 784 20.63 11.01 -0.10
N MET A 785 20.26 10.30 -1.17
CA MET A 785 20.44 10.75 -2.56
C MET A 785 19.31 11.69 -3.03
N GLY A 786 18.36 12.05 -2.16
CA GLY A 786 17.27 12.98 -2.50
C GLY A 786 16.05 12.32 -3.16
N ALA A 787 15.91 11.01 -3.07
CA ALA A 787 14.74 10.30 -3.57
C ALA A 787 13.44 10.79 -2.92
N THR A 788 12.41 10.95 -3.75
CA THR A 788 11.04 11.28 -3.30
C THR A 788 10.07 10.12 -3.50
N THR A 789 10.54 9.01 -4.05
CA THR A 789 9.82 7.77 -4.33
C THR A 789 10.76 6.60 -4.02
N ILE A 790 10.21 5.40 -3.93
CA ILE A 790 10.97 4.15 -3.80
C ILE A 790 11.50 3.78 -5.18
N TRP A 791 12.76 3.38 -5.25
CA TRP A 791 13.40 2.96 -6.49
C TRP A 791 13.19 1.47 -6.73
N GLU A 792 13.24 1.05 -7.99
CA GLU A 792 13.18 -0.37 -8.35
C GLU A 792 14.40 -1.13 -7.85
N ARG A 793 15.59 -0.56 -8.04
CA ARG A 793 16.85 -1.13 -7.55
C ARG A 793 17.33 -0.38 -6.32
N TRP A 794 17.98 -1.11 -5.41
CA TRP A 794 18.73 -0.51 -4.29
C TRP A 794 19.76 0.53 -4.73
N ASN A 795 20.24 0.41 -5.97
CA ASN A 795 21.23 1.26 -6.60
C ASN A 795 20.75 1.78 -7.97
N SER A 796 19.46 2.13 -8.12
CA SER A 796 18.96 2.76 -9.36
C SER A 796 19.79 4.00 -9.73
N MET A 797 20.19 4.79 -8.73
CA MET A 797 21.34 5.69 -8.82
C MET A 797 22.54 5.05 -8.11
N LEU A 798 23.72 5.16 -8.72
CA LEU A 798 24.99 4.74 -8.15
C LEU A 798 25.56 5.82 -7.22
N PRO A 799 26.52 5.48 -6.32
CA PRO A 799 27.10 6.44 -5.37
C PRO A 799 27.78 7.66 -6.02
N ASP A 800 28.17 7.57 -7.29
CA ASP A 800 28.75 8.67 -8.07
C ASP A 800 27.70 9.58 -8.75
N GLY A 801 26.42 9.28 -8.59
CA GLY A 801 25.30 10.02 -9.19
C GLY A 801 24.92 9.56 -10.60
N SER A 802 25.61 8.58 -11.18
CA SER A 802 25.20 7.97 -12.44
C SER A 802 24.01 7.01 -12.25
N ILE A 803 23.22 6.82 -13.29
CA ILE A 803 22.12 5.86 -13.30
C ILE A 803 22.70 4.45 -13.48
N ASN A 804 22.12 3.47 -12.79
CA ASN A 804 22.49 2.06 -12.95
C ASN A 804 22.53 1.66 -14.44
N PRO A 805 23.60 1.01 -14.93
CA PRO A 805 23.76 0.68 -16.35
C PRO A 805 22.76 -0.38 -16.85
N GLY A 806 22.05 -1.06 -15.96
CA GLY A 806 20.95 -1.95 -16.30
C GLY A 806 19.90 -1.25 -17.16
N ARG A 807 19.36 -1.97 -18.16
CA ARG A 807 18.27 -1.45 -19.01
C ARG A 807 16.97 -1.25 -18.21
N MET A 808 16.70 -2.14 -17.26
CA MET A 808 15.56 -2.06 -16.34
C MET A 808 15.97 -1.30 -15.08
N THR A 809 15.73 0.01 -15.07
CA THR A 809 16.02 0.90 -13.94
C THR A 809 14.91 1.94 -13.78
N SER A 810 14.09 1.80 -12.75
CA SER A 810 13.04 2.76 -12.37
C SER A 810 13.38 3.49 -11.07
N PHE A 811 12.97 4.75 -10.97
CA PHE A 811 13.03 5.56 -9.74
C PHE A 811 11.67 5.68 -9.05
N ASN A 812 10.65 4.94 -9.50
CA ASN A 812 9.34 4.87 -8.88
C ASN A 812 8.75 3.46 -9.00
N HIS A 813 8.93 2.67 -7.94
CA HIS A 813 8.48 1.29 -7.85
C HIS A 813 8.18 0.95 -6.39
N TYR A 814 6.98 0.48 -6.06
CA TYR A 814 6.56 0.34 -4.66
C TYR A 814 7.11 -0.91 -3.95
N ALA A 815 7.61 -1.92 -4.68
CA ALA A 815 8.00 -3.23 -4.15
C ALA A 815 8.90 -3.16 -2.90
N LEU A 816 10.02 -2.43 -2.98
CA LEU A 816 10.96 -2.28 -1.85
C LEU A 816 10.43 -1.39 -0.71
N GLY A 817 9.28 -0.75 -0.94
CA GLY A 817 8.51 0.00 0.04
C GLY A 817 7.67 -0.87 0.98
N ALA A 818 7.59 -2.18 0.74
CA ALA A 818 6.85 -3.13 1.58
C ALA A 818 7.33 -3.15 3.05
N VAL A 819 8.54 -2.66 3.34
CA VAL A 819 9.03 -2.43 4.71
C VAL A 819 8.13 -1.53 5.55
N ALA A 820 7.27 -0.73 4.90
CA ALA A 820 6.30 0.11 5.61
C ALA A 820 5.30 -0.71 6.43
N ASP A 821 4.97 -1.95 6.03
CA ASP A 821 4.15 -2.86 6.85
C ASP A 821 4.80 -3.09 8.23
N TRP A 822 6.12 -3.31 8.26
CA TRP A 822 6.88 -3.40 9.50
C TRP A 822 6.85 -2.10 10.31
N LEU A 823 6.92 -0.94 9.65
CA LEU A 823 6.77 0.35 10.34
C LEU A 823 5.39 0.48 11.00
N HIS A 824 4.31 0.04 10.33
CA HIS A 824 2.95 0.16 10.87
C HIS A 824 2.71 -0.86 12.00
N GLY A 825 2.98 -2.14 11.71
CA GLY A 825 2.65 -3.27 12.58
C GLY A 825 3.62 -3.55 13.71
N THR A 826 4.86 -3.07 13.60
CA THR A 826 5.93 -3.34 14.58
C THR A 826 6.44 -2.07 15.25
N VAL A 827 6.82 -1.05 14.49
CA VAL A 827 7.28 0.22 15.08
C VAL A 827 6.10 0.99 15.66
N GLY A 828 5.06 1.20 14.87
CA GLY A 828 3.78 1.77 15.30
C GLY A 828 2.96 0.83 16.18
N GLY A 829 3.10 -0.47 15.91
CA GLY A 829 2.57 -1.55 16.73
C GLY A 829 1.16 -2.00 16.39
N ILE A 830 0.46 -1.40 15.42
CA ILE A 830 -0.93 -1.78 15.09
C ILE A 830 -1.02 -2.65 13.83
N ALA A 831 -1.70 -3.80 13.91
CA ALA A 831 -1.87 -4.70 12.78
C ALA A 831 -3.19 -5.48 12.87
N PRO A 832 -3.80 -5.85 11.74
CA PRO A 832 -4.98 -6.73 11.75
C PRO A 832 -4.57 -8.14 12.23
N MET A 833 -5.54 -8.88 12.79
CA MET A 833 -5.33 -10.27 13.19
C MET A 833 -6.03 -11.21 12.20
N ALA A 834 -5.31 -12.22 11.71
CA ALA A 834 -5.91 -13.23 10.82
C ALA A 834 -7.04 -14.03 11.49
N SER A 835 -7.00 -14.20 12.81
CA SER A 835 -8.05 -14.85 13.60
C SER A 835 -9.28 -13.96 13.85
N SER A 836 -9.20 -12.66 13.58
CA SER A 836 -10.30 -11.70 13.66
C SER A 836 -10.14 -10.63 12.58
N PRO A 837 -10.46 -10.97 11.31
CA PRO A 837 -10.22 -10.12 10.16
C PRO A 837 -11.02 -8.81 10.21
N GLY A 838 -10.63 -7.84 9.39
CA GLY A 838 -11.32 -6.55 9.26
C GLY A 838 -11.17 -5.62 10.45
N TRP A 839 -10.17 -5.86 11.32
CA TRP A 839 -9.88 -5.03 12.50
C TRP A 839 -10.95 -5.05 13.59
N LYS A 840 -11.81 -6.09 13.64
CA LYS A 840 -12.77 -6.27 14.74
C LYS A 840 -12.03 -6.50 16.07
N VAL A 841 -11.02 -7.37 16.04
CA VAL A 841 -9.97 -7.45 17.04
C VAL A 841 -8.63 -7.25 16.33
N PHE A 842 -7.86 -6.25 16.75
CA PHE A 842 -6.55 -5.97 16.16
C PHE A 842 -5.43 -6.08 17.19
N ARG A 843 -4.21 -6.32 16.72
CA ARG A 843 -3.03 -6.42 17.57
C ARG A 843 -2.46 -5.04 17.84
N VAL A 844 -2.06 -4.80 19.09
CA VAL A 844 -1.25 -3.65 19.50
C VAL A 844 0.01 -4.15 20.21
N LYS A 845 1.13 -4.15 19.50
CA LYS A 845 2.44 -4.62 19.99
C LYS A 845 3.56 -3.72 19.43
N PRO A 846 3.73 -2.49 19.94
CA PRO A 846 4.85 -1.65 19.54
C PRO A 846 6.15 -2.25 20.08
N ILE A 847 7.20 -2.21 19.25
CA ILE A 847 8.56 -2.57 19.66
C ILE A 847 9.46 -1.33 19.49
N PRO A 848 9.60 -0.48 20.53
CA PRO A 848 10.55 0.62 20.51
C PRO A 848 11.97 0.11 20.26
N GLY A 849 12.78 0.90 19.54
CA GLY A 849 14.17 0.53 19.30
C GLY A 849 14.92 1.48 18.39
N GLY A 850 16.20 1.14 18.15
CA GLY A 850 17.13 2.01 17.45
C GLY A 850 17.34 3.32 18.20
N SER A 851 17.16 4.45 17.49
CA SER A 851 17.24 5.79 18.06
C SER A 851 15.87 6.46 18.22
N LEU A 852 14.77 5.69 18.14
CA LEU A 852 13.43 6.26 18.17
C LEU A 852 12.97 6.53 19.61
N THR A 853 12.52 7.76 19.86
CA THR A 853 11.96 8.19 21.15
C THR A 853 10.45 8.32 21.12
N TRP A 854 9.83 8.32 19.94
CA TRP A 854 8.38 8.26 19.78
C TRP A 854 8.00 7.75 18.39
N ALA A 855 6.82 7.15 18.30
CA ALA A 855 6.11 6.90 17.05
C ALA A 855 4.58 7.08 17.23
N GLU A 856 3.93 7.46 16.15
CA GLU A 856 2.49 7.63 16.02
C GLU A 856 2.03 6.88 14.76
N THR A 857 0.98 6.09 14.90
CA THR A 857 0.37 5.34 13.80
C THR A 857 -1.12 5.36 13.94
N SER A 858 -1.83 5.72 12.87
CA SER A 858 -3.29 5.71 12.84
C SER A 858 -3.81 5.00 11.60
N PHE A 859 -4.98 4.36 11.73
CA PHE A 859 -5.65 3.65 10.67
C PHE A 859 -7.15 3.90 10.75
N ASP A 860 -7.73 4.47 9.68
CA ASP A 860 -9.17 4.64 9.52
C ASP A 860 -9.76 3.36 8.90
N GLY A 861 -10.08 2.39 9.77
CA GLY A 861 -10.51 1.05 9.41
C GLY A 861 -12.02 0.87 9.31
N PRO A 862 -12.50 -0.37 9.04
CA PRO A 862 -13.94 -0.66 8.88
C PRO A 862 -14.81 -0.27 10.07
N TYR A 863 -14.26 -0.26 11.29
CA TYR A 863 -14.98 0.10 12.52
C TYR A 863 -14.79 1.58 12.94
N GLY A 864 -13.91 2.31 12.26
CA GLY A 864 -13.52 3.69 12.59
C GLY A 864 -12.02 3.81 12.85
N ARG A 865 -11.62 4.97 13.39
CA ARG A 865 -10.22 5.32 13.60
C ARG A 865 -9.60 4.55 14.77
N THR A 866 -8.51 3.86 14.49
CA THR A 866 -7.58 3.28 15.47
C THR A 866 -6.31 4.12 15.50
N GLU A 867 -5.76 4.39 16.68
CA GLU A 867 -4.53 5.17 16.80
C GLU A 867 -3.65 4.67 17.95
N CYS A 868 -2.37 4.45 17.69
CA CYS A 868 -1.36 4.15 18.69
C CYS A 868 -0.27 5.22 18.66
N LYS A 869 -0.04 5.85 19.81
CA LYS A 869 1.02 6.82 20.05
C LYS A 869 1.84 6.35 21.22
N TRP A 870 3.14 6.20 21.03
CA TRP A 870 4.03 5.90 22.15
C TRP A 870 5.21 6.86 22.22
N THR A 871 5.66 7.12 23.44
CA THR A 871 6.90 7.82 23.75
C THR A 871 7.76 6.93 24.64
N TRP A 872 9.07 7.03 24.42
CA TRP A 872 10.11 6.33 25.15
C TRP A 872 11.15 7.37 25.55
N THR A 873 11.43 7.47 26.85
CA THR A 873 12.46 8.37 27.39
C THR A 873 13.66 7.53 27.84
N PRO A 874 14.72 7.41 27.02
CA PRO A 874 15.88 6.57 27.31
C PRO A 874 16.64 6.97 28.57
N ASP A 875 16.44 8.18 29.13
CA ASP A 875 17.13 8.63 30.35
C ASP A 875 16.41 8.21 31.63
N THR A 876 15.09 7.96 31.56
CA THR A 876 14.26 7.61 32.73
C THR A 876 13.72 6.18 32.66
N GLY A 877 13.83 5.53 31.49
CA GLY A 877 13.26 4.21 31.20
C GLY A 877 11.75 4.27 31.06
N LEU A 878 11.18 5.46 30.93
CA LEU A 878 9.74 5.67 30.93
C LEU A 878 9.17 5.43 29.53
N PHE A 879 8.27 4.46 29.44
CA PHE A 879 7.42 4.23 28.29
C PHE A 879 6.01 4.72 28.56
N LYS A 880 5.44 5.49 27.63
CA LYS A 880 4.03 5.87 27.65
C LYS A 880 3.40 5.51 26.32
N MET A 881 2.19 4.97 26.35
CA MET A 881 1.41 4.68 25.16
C MET A 881 -0.04 5.11 25.33
N SER A 882 -0.53 5.90 24.38
CA SER A 882 -1.92 6.24 24.20
C SER A 882 -2.49 5.41 23.05
N LEU A 883 -3.58 4.69 23.30
CA LEU A 883 -4.24 3.82 22.34
C LEU A 883 -5.71 4.20 22.20
N LEU A 884 -6.15 4.54 20.99
CA LEU A 884 -7.55 4.73 20.62
C LEU A 884 -8.07 3.46 19.95
N VAL A 885 -9.12 2.87 20.52
CA VAL A 885 -9.83 1.70 19.99
C VAL A 885 -11.24 2.15 19.60
N PRO A 886 -11.67 2.02 18.32
CA PRO A 886 -12.98 2.51 17.91
C PRO A 886 -14.14 1.67 18.49
N PRO A 887 -15.35 2.24 18.61
CA PRO A 887 -16.53 1.51 19.09
C PRO A 887 -16.79 0.23 18.30
N ASN A 888 -17.37 -0.77 18.96
CA ASN A 888 -17.63 -2.09 18.38
C ASN A 888 -16.38 -2.88 17.95
N SER A 889 -15.19 -2.49 18.40
CA SER A 889 -13.93 -3.21 18.18
C SER A 889 -13.15 -3.39 19.49
N SER A 890 -12.08 -4.18 19.44
CA SER A 890 -11.18 -4.43 20.58
C SER A 890 -9.73 -4.56 20.12
N ALA A 891 -8.80 -4.41 21.07
CA ALA A 891 -7.37 -4.53 20.83
C ALA A 891 -6.75 -5.59 21.75
N LEU A 892 -5.94 -6.48 21.18
CA LEU A 892 -5.07 -7.36 21.94
C LEU A 892 -3.72 -6.65 22.16
N VAL A 893 -3.51 -6.14 23.36
CA VAL A 893 -2.35 -5.31 23.71
C VAL A 893 -1.24 -6.15 24.32
N THR A 894 -0.02 -5.95 23.84
CA THR A 894 1.21 -6.47 24.45
C THR A 894 2.19 -5.31 24.60
N LEU A 895 2.53 -4.98 25.84
CA LEU A 895 3.49 -3.91 26.13
C LEU A 895 4.92 -4.41 25.89
N PRO A 896 5.87 -3.52 25.55
CA PRO A 896 7.25 -3.95 25.32
C PRO A 896 7.89 -4.68 26.52
N SER A 897 7.52 -4.34 27.76
CA SER A 897 7.94 -5.05 28.98
C SER A 897 7.47 -6.50 29.08
N GLU A 898 6.48 -6.90 28.29
CA GLU A 898 5.87 -8.23 28.28
C GLU A 898 6.42 -9.12 27.17
N LEU A 899 7.29 -8.59 26.31
CA LEU A 899 7.93 -9.33 25.23
C LEU A 899 8.96 -10.31 25.79
N SER A 900 8.93 -11.55 25.30
CA SER A 900 9.94 -12.56 25.64
C SER A 900 11.21 -12.34 24.81
N ASP A 901 12.36 -12.74 25.35
CA ASP A 901 13.64 -12.77 24.64
C ASP A 901 13.91 -14.13 23.97
N ASP A 902 13.06 -15.14 24.20
CA ASP A 902 13.16 -16.46 23.57
C ASP A 902 12.60 -16.40 22.13
N PRO A 903 13.41 -16.63 21.07
CA PRO A 903 12.93 -16.62 19.69
C PRO A 903 11.70 -17.50 19.41
N ALA A 904 11.49 -18.57 20.19
CA ALA A 904 10.33 -19.45 20.03
C ALA A 904 9.03 -18.91 20.67
N GLN A 905 9.14 -17.93 21.57
CA GLN A 905 8.02 -17.34 22.32
C GLN A 905 7.80 -15.86 22.02
N ALA A 906 8.85 -15.16 21.60
CA ALA A 906 8.93 -13.71 21.59
C ALA A 906 7.94 -13.02 20.64
N TYR A 907 7.54 -13.68 19.54
CA TYR A 907 6.85 -13.00 18.45
C TYR A 907 5.83 -13.82 17.65
N ASN A 908 5.50 -15.04 18.08
CA ASN A 908 4.36 -15.74 17.50
C ASN A 908 3.07 -15.13 18.07
N ASP A 909 2.39 -14.30 17.27
CA ASP A 909 1.17 -13.59 17.66
C ASP A 909 0.03 -14.54 18.11
N GLU A 910 0.05 -15.82 17.71
CA GLU A 910 -0.91 -16.84 18.17
C GLU A 910 -0.57 -17.40 19.58
N ARG A 911 0.68 -17.23 20.04
CA ARG A 911 1.19 -17.76 21.33
C ARG A 911 1.35 -16.68 22.41
N ILE A 912 1.35 -15.40 22.04
CA ILE A 912 1.51 -14.29 22.99
C ILE A 912 0.21 -14.05 23.76
N LYS A 913 0.28 -14.11 25.10
CA LYS A 913 -0.82 -13.73 25.98
C LYS A 913 -0.86 -12.21 26.12
N GLY A 914 -1.65 -11.53 25.27
CA GLY A 914 -1.93 -10.10 25.40
C GLY A 914 -3.12 -9.79 26.32
N ARG A 915 -3.25 -8.52 26.73
CA ARG A 915 -4.43 -7.99 27.42
C ARG A 915 -5.45 -7.51 26.39
N LEU A 916 -6.64 -8.09 26.39
CA LEU A 916 -7.76 -7.59 25.59
C LEU A 916 -8.33 -6.30 26.22
N VAL A 917 -8.44 -5.24 25.44
CA VAL A 917 -9.13 -4.00 25.82
C VAL A 917 -10.21 -3.68 24.78
N GLY A 918 -11.40 -3.26 25.23
CA GLY A 918 -12.48 -2.84 24.33
C GLY A 918 -12.25 -1.44 23.76
N SER A 919 -13.29 -0.89 23.14
CA SER A 919 -13.30 0.49 22.64
C SER A 919 -12.98 1.52 23.73
N GLY A 920 -12.48 2.69 23.32
CA GLY A 920 -12.12 3.80 24.21
C GLY A 920 -10.70 4.31 23.99
N LEU A 921 -10.37 5.37 24.73
CA LEU A 921 -9.02 5.92 24.82
C LEU A 921 -8.31 5.33 26.05
N HIS A 922 -7.28 4.53 25.81
CA HIS A 922 -6.51 3.84 26.85
C HIS A 922 -5.12 4.46 26.99
N GLN A 923 -4.64 4.55 28.23
CA GLN A 923 -3.28 4.98 28.55
C GLN A 923 -2.54 3.83 29.23
N PHE A 924 -1.34 3.56 28.77
CA PHE A 924 -0.42 2.59 29.35
C PHE A 924 0.87 3.30 29.68
N GLU A 925 1.40 3.03 30.87
CA GLU A 925 2.66 3.58 31.32
C GLU A 925 3.39 2.49 32.10
N TYR A 926 4.67 2.33 31.81
CA TYR A 926 5.56 1.58 32.67
C TYR A 926 6.95 2.19 32.61
N ARG A 927 7.72 1.95 33.66
CA ARG A 927 9.14 2.28 33.71
C ARG A 927 9.90 0.98 33.60
N GLU A 928 10.78 0.85 32.61
CA GLU A 928 11.68 -0.29 32.58
C GLU A 928 12.47 -0.33 33.89
N PRO A 929 12.50 -1.48 34.58
CA PRO A 929 13.29 -1.61 35.79
C PRO A 929 14.77 -1.40 35.43
N ARG A 930 15.37 -0.39 36.06
CA ARG A 930 16.81 -0.15 36.03
C ARG A 930 17.45 -0.64 37.32
N ASN A 931 18.69 -1.08 37.24
CA ASN A 931 19.43 -1.50 38.44
C ASN A 931 19.72 -0.29 39.33
N ILE A 932 19.64 -0.47 40.65
CA ILE A 932 19.92 0.57 41.65
C ILE A 932 21.30 0.27 42.25
N LEU A 933 22.25 1.19 42.06
CA LEU A 933 23.55 1.18 42.72
C LEU A 933 23.36 1.78 44.13
N ILE A 934 23.87 1.11 45.17
CA ILE A 934 23.83 1.60 46.56
C ILE A 934 25.25 1.99 47.02
N LYS A 935 25.35 3.11 47.73
CA LYS A 935 26.56 3.75 48.27
C LYS A 935 26.53 3.63 49.79
N ARG A 936 27.71 3.46 50.39
CA ARG A 936 27.90 3.58 51.84
C ARG A 936 27.66 5.02 52.31
N ASP A 937 26.85 5.20 53.35
CA ASP A 937 26.58 6.52 53.92
C ASP A 937 27.77 6.98 54.79
N ASP A 938 28.61 7.87 54.25
CA ASP A 938 29.84 8.33 54.90
C ASP A 938 29.62 9.16 56.17
N VAL A 939 28.37 9.51 56.49
CA VAL A 939 28.03 10.45 57.59
C VAL A 939 27.65 9.73 58.88
N SER A 940 27.45 8.41 58.87
CA SER A 940 27.10 7.65 60.07
C SER A 940 28.11 6.54 60.38
N ILE A 941 28.56 6.47 61.64
CA ILE A 941 29.37 5.36 62.16
C ILE A 941 28.42 4.15 62.32
N GLY A 942 28.17 3.45 61.22
CA GLY A 942 27.35 2.25 61.14
C GLY A 942 27.27 1.74 59.70
N ASP A 943 27.06 0.44 59.51
CA ASP A 943 27.03 -0.25 58.19
C ASP A 943 25.79 0.12 57.33
N LYS A 944 25.42 1.40 57.22
CA LYS A 944 24.25 1.85 56.46
C LYS A 944 24.60 2.19 55.01
N TRP A 945 23.72 1.77 54.09
CA TRP A 945 23.84 1.97 52.64
C TRP A 945 22.63 2.74 52.11
N ALA A 946 22.86 3.73 51.26
CA ALA A 946 21.87 4.58 50.60
C ALA A 946 21.92 4.42 49.08
N ILE A 947 20.89 4.81 48.33
CA ILE A 947 20.90 4.72 46.85
C ILE A 947 21.92 5.73 46.27
N ALA A 948 22.87 5.24 45.48
CA ALA A 948 23.97 5.99 44.86
C ALA A 948 23.68 6.43 43.42
N ALA A 949 23.16 5.52 42.59
CA ALA A 949 22.94 5.75 41.16
C ALA A 949 21.94 4.73 40.58
N ILE A 950 21.45 4.99 39.38
CA ILE A 950 20.65 4.05 38.58
C ILE A 950 21.53 3.61 37.39
N ILE A 951 21.79 2.31 37.25
CA ILE A 951 22.68 1.73 36.22
C ILE A 951 21.93 0.82 35.24
N ASP A 952 22.43 0.79 34.00
CA ASP A 952 21.89 -0.03 32.91
C ASP A 952 22.27 -1.52 33.05
N TRP A 953 21.52 -2.41 32.41
CA TRP A 953 21.65 -3.87 32.52
C TRP A 953 23.01 -4.40 32.06
N GLU A 954 23.66 -3.74 31.11
CA GLU A 954 25.02 -4.08 30.66
C GLU A 954 26.09 -3.88 31.76
N MET A 955 25.81 -3.05 32.78
CA MET A 955 26.74 -2.77 33.88
C MET A 955 26.66 -3.77 35.05
N ALA A 956 25.61 -4.58 35.15
CA ALA A 956 25.40 -5.48 36.28
C ALA A 956 26.49 -6.58 36.40
N VAL A 957 27.10 -6.97 35.29
CA VAL A 957 28.22 -7.95 35.25
C VAL A 957 29.53 -7.36 35.80
N PHE A 958 29.64 -6.04 35.85
CA PHE A 958 30.84 -5.31 36.29
C PHE A 958 30.74 -4.80 37.74
N CYS A 959 29.71 -5.20 38.48
CA CYS A 959 29.40 -4.72 39.83
C CYS A 959 30.62 -4.74 40.79
N PRO A 960 31.50 -5.76 40.79
CA PRO A 960 32.69 -5.75 41.65
C PRO A 960 33.74 -4.70 41.27
N PHE A 961 33.86 -4.34 39.98
CA PHE A 961 34.89 -3.45 39.45
C PHE A 961 34.46 -1.98 39.39
N ALA A 962 33.18 -1.71 39.08
CA ALA A 962 32.63 -0.35 39.12
C ALA A 962 32.60 0.24 40.54
N TYR A 963 32.47 -0.64 41.54
CA TYR A 963 32.42 -0.30 42.96
C TYR A 963 33.72 0.32 43.51
N GLU A 964 34.89 -0.10 43.00
CA GLU A 964 36.19 0.37 43.49
C GLU A 964 36.60 1.73 42.91
N TYR A 965 36.07 2.11 41.75
CA TYR A 965 36.51 3.30 40.99
C TYR A 965 35.49 4.45 40.92
N GLY A 966 34.22 4.21 41.21
CA GLY A 966 33.21 5.26 41.39
C GLY A 966 33.51 6.24 42.55
N HIS A 967 34.56 5.98 43.33
CA HIS A 967 34.96 6.81 44.46
C HIS A 967 35.90 7.98 44.10
N LYS A 968 36.32 8.14 42.84
CA LYS A 968 37.34 9.15 42.47
C LYS A 968 36.96 10.20 41.44
N ASP A 969 35.79 10.17 40.82
CA ASP A 969 35.43 11.21 39.84
C ASP A 969 34.11 11.90 40.19
N LYS A 970 34.21 13.17 40.62
CA LYS A 970 33.06 14.02 40.95
C LYS A 970 32.57 14.87 39.76
N GLU A 971 33.18 14.75 38.57
CA GLU A 971 32.88 15.63 37.43
C GLU A 971 32.07 15.00 36.28
N LEU A 972 31.73 13.71 36.34
CA LEU A 972 30.88 13.10 35.31
C LEU A 972 29.39 13.37 35.59
N GLY A 973 28.99 14.61 35.31
CA GLY A 973 27.59 14.94 35.07
C GLY A 973 27.07 14.19 33.84
N SER A 974 25.87 13.62 33.96
CA SER A 974 24.91 13.32 32.88
C SER A 974 25.41 13.50 31.43
N ALA A 975 26.08 12.49 30.87
CA ALA A 975 26.36 12.43 29.44
C ALA A 975 26.58 10.98 28.97
N ASN A 976 25.49 10.26 28.70
CA ASN A 976 25.51 8.96 28.01
C ASN A 976 25.28 9.14 26.50
N LEU A 977 26.14 9.90 25.83
CA LEU A 977 26.24 9.89 24.38
C LEU A 977 27.62 9.36 24.00
N SER A 978 27.64 8.21 23.31
CA SER A 978 28.82 7.52 22.78
C SER A 978 29.89 7.15 23.81
N PHE A 979 29.60 6.15 24.65
CA PHE A 979 30.65 5.49 25.43
C PHE A 979 31.32 4.40 24.57
N SER A 980 32.51 4.69 24.04
CA SER A 980 33.37 3.70 23.39
C SER A 980 34.25 3.06 24.47
N TRP A 981 33.97 1.79 24.81
CA TRP A 981 34.80 1.02 25.75
C TRP A 981 36.28 0.95 25.29
N HIS A 982 36.52 1.01 23.98
CA HIS A 982 37.86 1.11 23.40
C HIS A 982 38.60 2.36 23.88
N THR A 983 37.91 3.50 23.98
CA THR A 983 38.51 4.79 24.35
C THR A 983 38.86 4.84 25.85
N LEU A 984 38.02 4.25 26.71
CA LEU A 984 38.31 4.13 28.15
C LEU A 984 39.57 3.26 28.41
N PHE A 985 39.71 2.14 27.69
CA PHE A 985 40.81 1.19 27.90
C PHE A 985 42.09 1.54 27.12
N GLU A 986 42.01 2.35 26.06
CA GLU A 986 43.16 2.72 25.22
C GLU A 986 43.79 4.06 25.61
N GLU A 987 43.01 5.06 26.03
CA GLU A 987 43.54 6.42 26.32
C GLU A 987 44.00 6.61 27.78
N GLN A 988 43.41 5.89 28.73
CA GLN A 988 43.75 6.00 30.16
C GLN A 988 44.78 4.99 30.74
N PRO A 989 45.29 3.94 30.05
CA PRO A 989 46.13 2.93 30.70
C PRO A 989 47.50 3.46 31.16
N ARG A 990 47.95 4.61 30.63
CA ARG A 990 49.22 5.26 31.03
C ARG A 990 49.15 5.97 32.39
N HIS A 991 47.95 6.27 32.87
CA HIS A 991 47.74 6.93 34.18
C HIS A 991 47.02 6.03 35.19
N LEU A 992 46.44 4.90 34.75
CA LEU A 992 45.65 3.98 35.57
C LEU A 992 46.43 2.85 36.29
N LEU A 993 47.70 2.60 35.95
CA LEU A 993 48.34 1.33 36.33
C LEU A 993 49.65 1.50 37.13
N SER A 994 49.53 1.48 38.46
CA SER A 994 50.65 1.16 39.36
C SER A 994 50.60 -0.30 39.79
N ARG A 995 51.58 -1.11 39.34
CA ARG A 995 51.99 -2.46 39.80
C ARG A 995 50.91 -3.53 40.02
N GLY A 996 50.89 -4.52 39.12
CA GLY A 996 50.77 -5.95 39.46
C GLY A 996 49.37 -6.58 39.45
N GLU A 997 48.55 -6.32 40.47
CA GLU A 997 47.29 -7.04 40.71
C GLU A 997 46.12 -6.69 39.77
N PRO A 998 45.90 -5.42 39.37
CA PRO A 998 44.74 -5.04 38.56
C PRO A 998 44.79 -5.57 37.12
N ALA A 999 46.00 -5.75 36.55
CA ALA A 999 46.18 -6.32 35.22
C ALA A 999 45.81 -7.82 35.18
N VAL A 1000 46.04 -8.54 36.28
CA VAL A 1000 45.62 -9.94 36.44
C VAL A 1000 44.11 -10.02 36.51
N LYS A 1001 43.47 -9.17 37.31
CA LYS A 1001 42.00 -9.11 37.42
C LYS A 1001 41.31 -8.69 36.12
N LEU A 1002 41.89 -7.76 35.35
CA LEU A 1002 41.39 -7.39 34.02
C LEU A 1002 41.56 -8.53 33.02
N LEU A 1003 42.70 -9.24 33.04
CA LEU A 1003 42.92 -10.43 32.22
C LEU A 1003 42.01 -11.60 32.61
N GLU A 1004 41.69 -11.75 33.90
CA GLU A 1004 40.71 -12.72 34.40
C GLU A 1004 39.29 -12.35 33.99
N ALA A 1005 38.92 -11.06 34.05
CA ALA A 1005 37.64 -10.57 33.54
C ALA A 1005 37.51 -10.78 32.02
N LEU A 1006 38.56 -10.47 31.25
CA LEU A 1006 38.59 -10.71 29.79
C LEU A 1006 38.59 -12.21 29.44
N ARG A 1007 39.22 -13.07 30.25
CA ARG A 1007 39.16 -14.54 30.10
C ARG A 1007 37.79 -15.10 30.50
N ALA A 1008 37.18 -14.58 31.56
CA ALA A 1008 35.83 -14.88 31.96
C ALA A 1008 34.82 -14.45 30.89
N MET A 1009 35.07 -13.34 30.18
CA MET A 1009 34.30 -12.93 29.00
C MET A 1009 34.45 -13.93 27.84
N ASP A 1010 35.67 -14.38 27.51
CA ASP A 1010 35.91 -15.36 26.43
C ASP A 1010 35.39 -16.78 26.74
N VAL A 1011 35.19 -17.10 28.02
CA VAL A 1011 34.56 -18.36 28.49
C VAL A 1011 33.03 -18.21 28.64
N SER A 1012 32.54 -17.05 29.08
CA SER A 1012 31.12 -16.68 29.16
C SER A 1012 30.44 -16.67 27.80
N ASP A 1013 31.13 -16.18 26.75
CA ASP A 1013 30.63 -16.21 25.37
C ASP A 1013 30.47 -17.64 24.83
N LYS A 1014 31.08 -18.63 25.50
CA LYS A 1014 30.99 -20.06 25.18
C LYS A 1014 29.94 -20.82 26.00
N SER A 1015 29.50 -20.32 27.15
CA SER A 1015 28.45 -20.95 27.97
C SER A 1015 27.19 -20.09 28.04
N ARG A 1016 26.10 -20.57 27.43
CA ARG A 1016 24.77 -19.94 27.24
C ARG A 1016 24.04 -19.36 28.48
N LYS A 1017 24.66 -19.18 29.65
CA LYS A 1017 23.97 -18.90 30.93
C LYS A 1017 23.84 -17.42 31.33
N THR A 1018 24.54 -16.48 30.70
CA THR A 1018 24.72 -15.14 31.30
C THR A 1018 23.57 -14.13 31.13
N LYS A 1019 22.56 -14.38 30.28
CA LYS A 1019 21.46 -13.41 30.09
C LYS A 1019 20.32 -13.47 31.12
N ASN A 1020 20.20 -14.57 31.87
CA ASN A 1020 19.13 -14.73 32.87
C ASN A 1020 19.58 -14.55 34.33
N VAL A 1021 20.89 -14.40 34.57
CA VAL A 1021 21.39 -14.21 35.95
C VAL A 1021 20.82 -12.94 36.57
N GLY A 1022 20.79 -11.82 35.85
CA GLY A 1022 20.26 -10.56 36.36
C GLY A 1022 18.76 -10.59 36.67
N ARG A 1023 17.93 -11.21 35.83
CA ARG A 1023 16.48 -11.36 36.07
C ARG A 1023 16.17 -12.34 37.21
N ASN A 1024 16.86 -13.48 37.26
CA ASN A 1024 16.73 -14.44 38.37
C ASN A 1024 17.15 -13.81 39.69
N PHE A 1025 18.27 -13.09 39.66
CA PHE A 1025 18.81 -12.37 40.79
C PHE A 1025 17.89 -11.22 41.23
N GLN A 1026 17.32 -10.46 40.29
CA GLN A 1026 16.32 -9.43 40.57
C GLN A 1026 15.08 -10.04 41.23
N ALA A 1027 14.54 -11.15 40.71
CA ALA A 1027 13.38 -11.81 41.29
C ALA A 1027 13.65 -12.30 42.73
N LYS A 1028 14.82 -12.90 42.96
CA LYS A 1028 15.29 -13.32 44.29
C LYS A 1028 15.51 -12.14 45.22
N TRP A 1029 16.10 -11.04 44.74
CA TRP A 1029 16.35 -9.84 45.53
C TRP A 1029 15.05 -9.13 45.89
N LEU A 1030 14.11 -8.96 44.96
CA LEU A 1030 12.78 -8.40 45.23
C LEU A 1030 12.03 -9.23 46.28
N GLN A 1031 12.19 -10.56 46.25
CA GLN A 1031 11.64 -11.47 47.25
C GLN A 1031 12.30 -11.30 48.63
N ARG A 1032 13.63 -11.07 48.69
CA ARG A 1032 14.40 -10.87 49.94
C ARG A 1032 14.21 -9.48 50.55
N ALA A 1033 14.26 -8.44 49.73
CA ALA A 1033 14.17 -7.04 50.13
C ALA A 1033 12.74 -6.64 50.54
N LYS A 1034 11.75 -7.51 50.28
CA LYS A 1034 10.33 -7.31 50.62
C LYS A 1034 9.82 -5.93 50.16
N VAL A 1035 10.30 -5.51 49.00
CA VAL A 1035 9.83 -4.31 48.31
C VAL A 1035 8.72 -4.69 47.33
N GLU A 1036 7.85 -3.74 47.05
CA GLU A 1036 6.84 -3.83 46.01
C GLU A 1036 6.91 -2.59 45.12
N LEU A 1037 6.43 -2.71 43.90
CA LEU A 1037 6.39 -1.58 43.00
C LEU A 1037 5.30 -0.62 43.48
N SER A 1038 5.68 0.62 43.80
CA SER A 1038 4.73 1.65 44.21
C SER A 1038 3.72 1.88 43.08
N PRO A 1039 2.43 2.07 43.41
CA PRO A 1039 1.44 2.54 42.45
C PRO A 1039 1.74 3.96 41.96
N ASP A 1040 2.58 4.72 42.67
CA ASP A 1040 3.18 5.96 42.19
C ASP A 1040 4.47 5.67 41.41
N VAL A 1041 4.43 5.92 40.10
CA VAL A 1041 5.53 5.67 39.16
C VAL A 1041 6.76 6.57 39.41
N GLU A 1042 6.59 7.70 40.12
CA GLU A 1042 7.71 8.53 40.56
C GLU A 1042 8.48 7.90 41.72
N SER A 1043 7.80 7.11 42.55
CA SER A 1043 8.34 6.49 43.75
C SER A 1043 9.09 5.17 43.49
N GLY A 1044 8.84 4.50 42.36
CA GLY A 1044 9.55 3.28 41.98
C GLY A 1044 9.28 2.10 42.92
N TRP A 1045 10.32 1.38 43.36
CA TRP A 1045 10.19 0.28 44.32
C TRP A 1045 10.16 0.82 45.76
N VAL A 1046 9.12 0.49 46.51
CA VAL A 1046 8.91 0.91 47.90
C VAL A 1046 8.88 -0.31 48.83
N PRO A 1047 9.25 -0.19 50.12
CA PRO A 1047 9.05 -1.25 51.09
C PRO A 1047 7.58 -1.67 51.15
N LYS A 1048 7.29 -2.97 51.28
CA LYS A 1048 5.94 -3.43 51.62
C LYS A 1048 5.51 -2.84 52.97
N GLU A 1049 4.25 -2.45 53.05
CA GLU A 1049 3.70 -1.74 54.20
C GLU A 1049 3.95 -2.51 55.52
N GLY A 1050 4.52 -1.83 56.52
CA GLY A 1050 4.86 -2.42 57.82
C GLY A 1050 6.19 -3.19 57.88
N ILE A 1051 7.03 -3.14 56.83
CA ILE A 1051 8.32 -3.82 56.78
C ILE A 1051 9.46 -2.79 56.80
N GLU A 1052 10.24 -2.77 57.87
CA GLU A 1052 11.55 -2.10 57.87
C GLU A 1052 12.51 -2.89 56.97
N ILE A 1053 13.02 -2.24 55.92
CA ILE A 1053 14.08 -2.81 55.10
C ILE A 1053 15.33 -2.89 55.98
N GLY A 1054 15.82 -4.11 56.20
CA GLY A 1054 17.05 -4.37 56.93
C GLY A 1054 18.25 -3.67 56.28
N ILE A 1055 19.21 -3.28 57.11
CA ILE A 1055 20.46 -2.67 56.67
C ILE A 1055 21.26 -3.71 55.87
N PHE A 1056 21.61 -3.39 54.62
CA PHE A 1056 22.42 -4.27 53.76
C PHE A 1056 23.83 -4.44 54.36
N THR A 1057 24.20 -5.64 54.81
CA THR A 1057 25.46 -5.86 55.53
C THR A 1057 26.61 -6.24 54.59
N LYS A 1058 27.84 -6.21 55.11
CA LYS A 1058 29.01 -6.73 54.39
C LYS A 1058 28.86 -8.21 54.03
N GLN A 1059 28.23 -9.00 54.90
CA GLN A 1059 27.97 -10.42 54.65
C GLN A 1059 26.95 -10.58 53.52
N ASP A 1060 25.87 -9.78 53.52
CA ASP A 1060 24.86 -9.82 52.45
C ASP A 1060 25.49 -9.54 51.08
N ARG A 1061 26.48 -8.64 51.00
CA ARG A 1061 27.26 -8.37 49.79
C ARG A 1061 28.09 -9.57 49.34
N GLU A 1062 28.80 -10.21 50.26
CA GLU A 1062 29.66 -11.35 49.97
C GLU A 1062 28.82 -12.57 49.55
N ASP A 1063 27.69 -12.80 50.21
CA ASP A 1063 26.70 -13.81 49.82
C ASP A 1063 26.07 -13.49 48.45
N LEU A 1064 25.84 -12.21 48.16
CA LEU A 1064 25.38 -11.74 46.85
C LEU A 1064 26.37 -12.07 45.73
N GLU A 1065 27.65 -11.80 45.99
CA GLU A 1065 28.75 -12.00 45.07
C GLU A 1065 28.90 -13.50 44.77
N MET A 1066 28.81 -14.33 45.81
CA MET A 1066 28.81 -15.78 45.68
C MET A 1066 27.60 -16.30 44.90
N GLU A 1067 26.40 -15.79 45.15
CA GLU A 1067 25.18 -16.22 44.43
C GLU A 1067 25.19 -15.78 42.96
N VAL A 1068 25.72 -14.59 42.66
CA VAL A 1068 25.94 -14.15 41.27
C VAL A 1068 26.94 -15.07 40.58
N LEU A 1069 28.03 -15.44 41.27
CA LEU A 1069 29.01 -16.37 40.74
C LEU A 1069 28.44 -17.79 40.54
N GLU A 1070 27.60 -18.30 41.46
CA GLU A 1070 26.87 -19.58 41.30
C GLU A 1070 25.89 -19.55 40.11
N GLU A 1071 25.10 -18.48 39.96
CA GLU A 1071 24.15 -18.32 38.85
C GLU A 1071 24.86 -18.15 37.50
N LEU A 1072 26.03 -17.50 37.49
CA LEU A 1072 26.93 -17.46 36.34
C LEU A 1072 27.63 -18.80 36.08
N GLY A 1073 27.55 -19.76 37.02
CA GLY A 1073 28.13 -21.10 36.92
C GLY A 1073 29.64 -21.17 37.16
N TYR A 1074 30.19 -20.22 37.92
CA TYR A 1074 31.60 -20.16 38.29
C TYR A 1074 31.95 -20.94 39.56
N ILE A 1075 30.96 -21.24 40.41
CA ILE A 1075 31.11 -22.01 41.67
C ILE A 1075 30.11 -23.16 41.73
#